data_AF-A0A4Q9MZ37-F1
#
_entry.id   AF-A0A4Q9MZ37-F1
#
_cell.length_a   1.000
_cell.length_b   1.000
_cell.length_c   1.000
_cell.angle_alpha   90.00
_cell.angle_beta   90.00
_cell.angle_gamma   90.00
#
_symmetry.space_group_name_H-M   'P 1'
#
loop_
_entity.id
_entity.type
_entity.pdbx_description
1 polymer ?
#
loop_
_entity_poly.entity_id
_entity_poly.type
_entity_poly.pdbx_seq_one_letter_code
_entity_poly.pdbx_strand_id
1 'polypeptide(L)'
;MVIHIDNAHENRKVEDIAQEMIGRRTFLGWPFLQEGLVKAVSDSLFKYEKVSIVQGDPPKVISTPHTPQGLGLWKMKAERIEHYYSKRCGVITGNIDVLLHVRPLKGLKRLDDGAFVKDYEGPEKETEQAVQMAVSEVNSEDPRFLEKEAPPLSEEFPDGSKVFFLGEHAYGVAAQISATTQDTLSVILAFFPSEKDENDAFKQAVTHRTQKKYLSSFKVAEMLGISTRALSKITSSFMVISGGGSKSNLGLSLKFEAKALKVIEYSRKDGRYWEFSEKAIELIHQYKATYPEVFRVLDRSGDAMVKASDVFPNAQDAEAKVKEVKTWLNSKGVKDFEPVSLFCDQLGKETVKEIEALADSLTANKKPEGFKKAIVKGIPRQAVLKPSHAVYRLQNQHFALGDRVTMVQDSGGVPLSFKGVVIGMNAKSMDVVWDAPFMSGTTLGDRCSQYRGSTVEFWSCLNLTNPQFLASTNPKAPHTQKPQAPFKPRFGPHPSVRPGPGMQPVAGFRPAATTQSPHNGFGHNGHVQIMANPNRGRGGALRSGPPPAHTFTAASTSTDSNSVNGSVKTNGVVPQPHGSHAPIPRGRGVFRGNGFQGRGGFQAPLPGRNGSVPHPHPRGRGGFVAGVDRGGFRGTGPRGRGRGHFATPATS
;
A
#
# COMPACT_ATOMS: atom_id res chain seq x y z
N MET A 1 -4.32 -31.44 -26.56
CA MET A 1 -4.02 -30.77 -27.84
C MET A 1 -2.78 -29.94 -27.63
N VAL A 2 -1.72 -30.20 -28.39
CA VAL A 2 -0.45 -29.43 -28.32
C VAL A 2 -0.40 -28.55 -29.56
N ILE A 3 -0.09 -27.27 -29.37
CA ILE A 3 -0.03 -26.28 -30.46
C ILE A 3 1.43 -25.99 -30.76
N HIS A 4 1.82 -26.10 -32.02
CA HIS A 4 3.13 -25.69 -32.51
C HIS A 4 3.02 -24.31 -33.15
N ILE A 5 3.93 -23.42 -32.80
CA ILE A 5 3.96 -22.05 -33.31
C ILE A 5 5.00 -21.96 -34.42
N ASP A 6 4.57 -21.51 -35.59
CA ASP A 6 5.46 -21.22 -36.71
C ASP A 6 6.01 -19.80 -36.58
N ASN A 7 7.33 -19.66 -36.60
CA ASN A 7 7.98 -18.36 -36.41
C ASN A 7 7.94 -17.52 -37.69
N ALA A 8 7.01 -16.57 -37.76
CA ALA A 8 6.89 -15.63 -38.89
C ALA A 8 8.12 -14.70 -39.09
N HIS A 9 9.04 -14.66 -38.12
CA HIS A 9 10.25 -13.85 -38.15
C HIS A 9 11.52 -14.68 -38.33
N GLU A 10 11.41 -15.95 -38.70
CA GLU A 10 12.55 -16.81 -38.97
C GLU A 10 13.44 -16.21 -40.08
N ASN A 11 14.76 -16.30 -39.92
CA ASN A 11 15.78 -15.76 -40.83
C ASN A 11 15.76 -14.23 -41.07
N ARG A 12 14.98 -13.46 -40.31
CA ARG A 12 15.01 -11.99 -40.36
C ARG A 12 16.14 -11.43 -39.50
N LYS A 13 16.75 -10.33 -39.95
CA LYS A 13 17.72 -9.58 -39.12
C LYS A 13 17.01 -8.89 -37.97
N VAL A 14 17.64 -8.89 -36.80
CA VAL A 14 17.07 -8.32 -35.58
C VAL A 14 16.94 -6.81 -35.70
N GLU A 15 17.85 -6.15 -36.41
CA GLU A 15 17.80 -4.72 -36.71
C GLU A 15 16.52 -4.34 -37.49
N ASP A 16 16.12 -5.17 -38.46
CA ASP A 16 14.93 -4.93 -39.27
C ASP A 16 13.66 -5.10 -38.42
N ILE A 17 13.64 -6.13 -37.57
CA ILE A 17 12.55 -6.36 -36.60
C ILE A 17 12.47 -5.17 -35.63
N ALA A 18 13.61 -4.67 -35.14
CA ALA A 18 13.67 -3.53 -34.23
C ALA A 18 13.19 -2.23 -34.91
N GLN A 19 13.56 -2.00 -36.16
CA GLN A 19 13.12 -0.83 -36.93
C GLN A 19 11.61 -0.86 -37.17
N GLU A 20 11.03 -2.03 -37.40
CA GLU A 20 9.59 -2.21 -37.61
C GLU A 20 8.78 -2.12 -36.30
N MET A 21 9.18 -2.87 -35.27
CA MET A 21 8.37 -3.10 -34.07
C MET A 21 8.53 -2.02 -33.01
N ILE A 22 9.73 -1.44 -32.82
CA ILE A 22 9.95 -0.46 -31.75
C ILE A 22 9.13 0.80 -32.00
N GLY A 23 8.35 1.19 -31.00
CA GLY A 23 7.43 2.32 -31.04
C GLY A 23 6.04 1.97 -31.59
N ARG A 24 5.82 0.71 -32.05
CA ARG A 24 4.49 0.23 -32.44
C ARG A 24 3.81 -0.51 -31.29
N ARG A 25 2.48 -0.55 -31.37
CA ARG A 25 1.64 -1.39 -30.52
C ARG A 25 1.79 -2.86 -30.90
N THR A 26 1.69 -3.73 -29.92
CA THR A 26 1.64 -5.19 -30.09
C THR A 26 0.73 -5.78 -29.03
N PHE A 27 0.29 -7.01 -29.24
CA PHE A 27 -0.54 -7.75 -28.30
C PHE A 27 0.27 -8.92 -27.73
N LEU A 28 0.40 -8.95 -26.41
CA LEU A 28 1.16 -9.93 -25.64
C LEU A 28 0.22 -10.90 -24.89
N GLY A 29 0.75 -12.03 -24.42
CA GLY A 29 0.02 -12.92 -23.52
C GLY A 29 -0.99 -13.86 -24.19
N TRP A 30 -0.73 -14.27 -25.44
CA TRP A 30 -1.56 -15.25 -26.15
C TRP A 30 -1.89 -16.47 -25.26
N PRO A 31 -3.14 -16.98 -25.24
CA PRO A 31 -4.29 -16.55 -26.04
C PRO A 31 -5.04 -15.34 -25.47
N PHE A 32 -4.73 -14.89 -24.25
CA PHE A 32 -5.39 -13.74 -23.62
C PHE A 32 -4.65 -12.45 -23.94
N LEU A 33 -4.82 -12.01 -25.18
CA LEU A 33 -4.12 -10.86 -25.74
C LEU A 33 -4.38 -9.57 -24.93
N GLN A 34 -3.28 -8.92 -24.53
CA GLN A 34 -3.28 -7.59 -23.93
C GLN A 34 -2.43 -6.65 -24.78
N GLU A 35 -2.92 -5.44 -25.06
CA GLU A 35 -2.15 -4.44 -25.78
C GLU A 35 -0.93 -3.97 -24.96
N GLY A 36 0.18 -3.71 -25.64
CA GLY A 36 1.35 -3.04 -25.09
C GLY A 36 2.17 -2.32 -26.16
N LEU A 37 3.06 -1.44 -25.72
CA LEU A 37 3.95 -0.66 -26.58
C LEU A 37 5.35 -1.25 -26.56
N VAL A 38 5.89 -1.62 -27.73
CA VAL A 38 7.25 -2.14 -27.83
C VAL A 38 8.24 -0.99 -27.63
N LYS A 39 9.10 -1.11 -26.62
CA LYS A 39 10.15 -0.10 -26.33
C LYS A 39 11.53 -0.55 -26.75
N ALA A 40 11.79 -1.85 -26.75
CA ALA A 40 13.06 -2.40 -27.18
C ALA A 40 12.87 -3.81 -27.76
N VAL A 41 13.86 -4.24 -28.51
CA VAL A 41 14.01 -5.62 -28.98
C VAL A 41 15.37 -6.12 -28.49
N SER A 42 15.53 -7.39 -28.18
CA SER A 42 16.83 -7.94 -27.81
C SER A 42 17.02 -9.33 -28.35
N ASP A 43 18.22 -9.62 -28.81
CA ASP A 43 18.70 -10.97 -29.07
C ASP A 43 19.62 -11.43 -27.93
N SER A 44 20.30 -12.56 -28.15
CA SER A 44 21.23 -13.15 -27.18
C SER A 44 22.43 -12.27 -26.83
N LEU A 45 22.79 -11.28 -27.65
CA LEU A 45 24.03 -10.48 -27.52
C LEU A 45 23.77 -8.98 -27.30
N PHE A 46 22.73 -8.42 -27.90
CA PHE A 46 22.43 -7.00 -27.99
C PHE A 46 20.98 -6.69 -27.60
N LYS A 47 20.78 -5.48 -27.07
CA LYS A 47 19.49 -4.81 -26.91
C LYS A 47 19.41 -3.63 -27.87
N TYR A 48 18.34 -3.57 -28.64
CA TYR A 48 18.05 -2.57 -29.66
C TYR A 48 17.00 -1.60 -29.13
N GLU A 49 17.31 -0.31 -29.15
CA GLU A 49 16.41 0.77 -28.72
C GLU A 49 16.39 1.89 -29.76
N LYS A 50 15.24 2.56 -29.93
CA LYS A 50 15.14 3.76 -30.78
C LYS A 50 15.44 5.00 -29.95
N VAL A 51 16.50 5.73 -30.29
CA VAL A 51 16.91 6.96 -29.60
C VAL A 51 17.06 8.09 -30.62
N SER A 52 16.59 9.28 -30.27
CA SER A 52 16.88 10.51 -31.00
C SER A 52 18.10 11.16 -30.34
N ILE A 53 19.23 11.18 -31.06
CA ILE A 53 20.53 11.65 -30.54
C ILE A 53 20.61 13.19 -30.60
N VAL A 54 19.88 13.80 -31.53
CA VAL A 54 19.80 15.26 -31.74
C VAL A 54 18.33 15.67 -31.79
N GLN A 55 17.98 16.75 -31.10
CA GLN A 55 16.61 17.25 -31.00
C GLN A 55 16.09 17.66 -32.40
N GLY A 56 15.23 16.83 -32.99
CA GLY A 56 14.63 17.04 -34.32
C GLY A 56 14.97 15.95 -35.36
N ASP A 57 15.97 15.11 -35.12
CA ASP A 57 16.32 14.01 -36.02
C ASP A 57 15.41 12.78 -35.84
N PRO A 58 15.13 12.02 -36.92
CA PRO A 58 14.36 10.80 -36.84
C PRO A 58 15.06 9.79 -35.91
N PRO A 59 14.30 9.07 -35.06
CA PRO A 59 14.86 8.13 -34.11
C PRO A 59 15.57 7.00 -34.85
N LYS A 60 16.85 6.76 -34.50
CA LYS A 60 17.67 5.68 -35.06
C LYS A 60 17.71 4.51 -34.08
N VAL A 61 17.75 3.28 -34.61
CA VAL A 61 17.95 2.08 -33.81
C VAL A 61 19.41 1.99 -33.41
N ILE A 62 19.66 1.91 -32.11
CA ILE A 62 21.00 1.74 -31.53
C ILE A 62 21.06 0.36 -30.91
N SER A 63 22.09 -0.41 -31.24
CA SER A 63 22.42 -1.68 -30.59
C SER A 63 23.33 -1.43 -29.39
N THR A 64 22.92 -1.94 -28.23
CA THR A 64 23.69 -1.90 -26.98
C THR A 64 24.03 -3.33 -26.58
N PRO A 65 25.31 -3.73 -26.50
CA PRO A 65 25.66 -5.08 -26.07
C PRO A 65 25.23 -5.34 -24.63
N HIS A 66 24.76 -6.56 -24.37
CA HIS A 66 24.45 -6.98 -23.00
C HIS A 66 25.71 -6.98 -22.14
N THR A 67 25.54 -6.75 -20.84
CA THR A 67 26.62 -7.00 -19.88
C THR A 67 26.91 -8.51 -19.81
N PRO A 68 28.10 -8.95 -19.37
CA PRO A 68 28.40 -10.37 -19.23
C PRO A 68 27.37 -11.14 -18.38
N GLN A 69 26.81 -10.50 -17.35
CA GLN A 69 25.71 -11.06 -16.55
C GLN A 69 24.37 -11.03 -17.31
N GLY A 70 24.16 -10.00 -18.12
CA GLY A 70 22.97 -9.81 -18.97
C GLY A 70 22.76 -10.93 -19.99
N LEU A 71 23.83 -11.49 -20.55
CA LEU A 71 23.76 -12.64 -21.49
C LEU A 71 23.05 -13.84 -20.85
N GLY A 72 23.44 -14.20 -19.62
CA GLY A 72 22.81 -15.30 -18.86
C GLY A 72 21.38 -14.97 -18.42
N LEU A 73 21.12 -13.71 -18.04
CA LEU A 73 19.77 -13.26 -17.68
C LEU A 73 18.82 -13.30 -18.88
N TRP A 74 19.27 -12.93 -20.07
CA TRP A 74 18.48 -12.99 -21.30
C TRP A 74 18.11 -14.43 -21.62
N LYS A 75 19.08 -15.36 -21.61
CA LYS A 75 18.84 -16.78 -21.87
C LYS A 75 17.83 -17.37 -20.88
N MET A 76 17.99 -17.08 -19.59
CA MET A 76 17.04 -17.51 -18.55
C MET A 76 15.63 -16.94 -18.78
N LYS A 77 15.49 -15.72 -19.32
CA LYS A 77 14.18 -15.14 -19.64
C LYS A 77 13.53 -15.85 -20.84
N ALA A 78 14.30 -16.12 -21.90
CA ALA A 78 13.83 -16.87 -23.06
C ALA A 78 13.34 -18.27 -22.65
N GLU A 79 14.18 -19.05 -21.93
CA GLU A 79 13.83 -20.39 -21.43
C GLU A 79 12.61 -20.36 -20.49
N ARG A 80 12.45 -19.31 -19.68
CA ARG A 80 11.27 -19.16 -18.81
C ARG A 80 9.99 -19.02 -19.62
N ILE A 81 10.02 -18.24 -20.70
CA ILE A 81 8.85 -18.04 -21.57
C ILE A 81 8.50 -19.36 -22.26
N GLU A 82 9.48 -20.04 -22.85
CA GLU A 82 9.29 -21.35 -23.48
C GLU A 82 8.74 -22.39 -22.48
N HIS A 83 9.30 -22.44 -21.27
CA HIS A 83 8.86 -23.35 -20.22
C HIS A 83 7.43 -23.07 -19.78
N TYR A 84 7.08 -21.79 -19.63
CA TYR A 84 5.71 -21.39 -19.28
C TYR A 84 4.72 -21.86 -20.34
N TYR A 85 4.96 -21.54 -21.62
CA TYR A 85 4.07 -21.93 -22.70
C TYR A 85 3.97 -23.45 -22.88
N SER A 86 5.10 -24.17 -22.82
CA SER A 86 5.11 -25.63 -23.01
C SER A 86 4.48 -26.39 -21.85
N LYS A 87 4.80 -26.04 -20.59
CA LYS A 87 4.32 -26.79 -19.41
C LYS A 87 2.97 -26.34 -18.88
N ARG A 88 2.64 -25.05 -19.00
CA ARG A 88 1.37 -24.50 -18.47
C ARG A 88 0.29 -24.40 -19.53
N CYS A 89 0.66 -24.08 -20.78
CA CYS A 89 -0.30 -23.78 -21.84
C CYS A 89 -0.40 -24.88 -22.92
N GLY A 90 0.51 -25.85 -22.95
CA GLY A 90 0.55 -26.87 -24.00
C GLY A 90 0.93 -26.31 -25.37
N VAL A 91 1.75 -25.25 -25.40
CA VAL A 91 2.20 -24.54 -26.61
C VAL A 91 3.70 -24.70 -26.77
N ILE A 92 4.13 -25.15 -27.93
CA ILE A 92 5.54 -25.28 -28.31
C ILE A 92 5.89 -24.06 -29.17
N THR A 93 6.63 -23.12 -28.60
CA THR A 93 7.02 -21.85 -29.23
C THR A 93 8.22 -21.97 -30.17
N GLY A 94 8.90 -23.12 -30.17
CA GLY A 94 10.23 -23.27 -30.76
C GLY A 94 11.30 -22.49 -29.98
N ASN A 95 12.51 -22.43 -30.55
CA ASN A 95 13.62 -21.66 -30.00
C ASN A 95 13.29 -20.16 -30.02
N ILE A 96 13.64 -19.46 -28.95
CA ILE A 96 13.40 -18.02 -28.81
C ILE A 96 14.72 -17.28 -29.00
N ASP A 97 14.93 -16.75 -30.20
CA ASP A 97 16.14 -15.99 -30.54
C ASP A 97 15.98 -14.48 -30.32
N VAL A 98 14.73 -13.99 -30.30
CA VAL A 98 14.40 -12.56 -30.18
C VAL A 98 13.30 -12.34 -29.15
N LEU A 99 13.56 -11.44 -28.22
CA LEU A 99 12.61 -10.97 -27.20
C LEU A 99 12.20 -9.53 -27.45
N LEU A 100 10.89 -9.27 -27.41
CA LEU A 100 10.31 -7.94 -27.34
C LEU A 100 10.22 -7.49 -25.89
N HIS A 101 10.65 -6.26 -25.64
CA HIS A 101 10.45 -5.58 -24.35
C HIS A 101 9.28 -4.63 -24.48
N VAL A 102 8.16 -5.01 -23.88
CA VAL A 102 6.87 -4.38 -24.08
C VAL A 102 6.42 -3.73 -22.78
N ARG A 103 5.90 -2.51 -22.87
CA ARG A 103 5.21 -1.85 -21.76
C ARG A 103 3.71 -2.09 -21.91
N PRO A 104 3.09 -2.90 -21.05
CA PRO A 104 1.67 -3.19 -21.16
C PRO A 104 0.82 -1.92 -21.05
N LEU A 105 -0.31 -1.90 -21.76
CA LEU A 105 -1.30 -0.84 -21.64
C LEU A 105 -1.91 -0.86 -20.24
N LYS A 106 -1.86 0.28 -19.56
CA LYS A 106 -2.45 0.50 -18.24
C LYS A 106 -3.89 1.00 -18.36
N GLY A 107 -4.16 1.83 -19.37
CA GLY A 107 -5.49 2.39 -19.65
C GLY A 107 -5.41 3.64 -20.52
N LEU A 108 -6.38 4.54 -20.38
CA LEU A 108 -6.36 5.86 -21.01
C LEU A 108 -5.97 6.92 -19.97
N LYS A 109 -5.15 7.89 -20.38
CA LYS A 109 -4.93 9.14 -19.64
C LYS A 109 -5.61 10.29 -20.36
N ARG A 110 -6.18 11.20 -19.58
CA ARG A 110 -6.75 12.44 -20.09
C ARG A 110 -5.66 13.52 -20.12
N LEU A 111 -5.48 14.14 -21.27
CA LEU A 111 -4.60 15.29 -21.45
C LEU A 111 -5.29 16.59 -21.01
N ASP A 112 -4.52 17.68 -20.98
CA ASP A 112 -5.00 19.00 -20.51
C ASP A 112 -5.91 19.68 -21.53
N ASP A 113 -5.79 19.27 -22.79
CA ASP A 113 -6.71 19.55 -23.89
C ASP A 113 -7.93 18.60 -23.89
N GLY A 114 -8.09 17.76 -22.87
CA GLY A 114 -9.23 16.85 -22.73
C GLY A 114 -9.25 15.65 -23.68
N ALA A 115 -8.25 15.48 -24.54
CA ALA A 115 -8.09 14.27 -25.33
C ALA A 115 -7.77 13.07 -24.43
N PHE A 116 -8.23 11.88 -24.83
CA PHE A 116 -7.87 10.61 -24.22
C PHE A 116 -6.84 9.90 -25.07
N VAL A 117 -5.67 9.67 -24.50
CA VAL A 117 -4.57 8.94 -25.15
C VAL A 117 -4.18 7.73 -24.32
N LYS A 118 -3.59 6.71 -24.95
CA LYS A 118 -3.16 5.50 -24.26
C LYS A 118 -2.05 5.79 -23.24
N ASP A 119 -2.22 5.27 -22.04
CA ASP A 119 -1.25 5.29 -20.94
C ASP A 119 -0.63 3.90 -20.82
N TYR A 120 0.67 3.81 -21.06
CA TYR A 120 1.44 2.58 -20.94
C TYR A 120 2.22 2.56 -19.62
N GLU A 121 2.45 1.38 -19.06
CA GLU A 121 3.22 1.23 -17.82
C GLU A 121 4.64 1.79 -17.92
N GLY A 122 5.26 2.10 -16.79
CA GLY A 122 6.63 2.57 -16.72
C GLY A 122 7.68 1.49 -17.00
N PRO A 123 8.98 1.86 -17.14
CA PRO A 123 10.08 0.91 -17.34
C PRO A 123 10.20 -0.14 -16.23
N GLU A 124 9.67 0.13 -15.04
CA GLU A 124 9.72 -0.78 -13.90
C GLU A 124 8.80 -2.00 -14.02
N LYS A 125 7.81 -1.96 -14.93
CA LYS A 125 6.85 -3.05 -15.22
C LYS A 125 6.91 -3.48 -16.69
N GLU A 126 8.05 -3.26 -17.33
CA GLU A 126 8.34 -3.81 -18.66
C GLU A 126 8.25 -5.34 -18.62
N THR A 127 7.60 -5.92 -19.62
CA THR A 127 7.37 -7.36 -19.74
C THR A 127 8.03 -7.87 -21.01
N GLU A 128 8.69 -9.03 -20.93
CA GLU A 128 9.32 -9.66 -22.08
C GLU A 128 8.38 -10.67 -22.75
N GLN A 129 8.38 -10.68 -24.09
CA GLN A 129 7.57 -11.58 -24.91
C GLN A 129 8.41 -12.09 -26.08
N ALA A 130 8.29 -13.38 -26.42
CA ALA A 130 8.92 -13.93 -27.61
C ALA A 130 8.30 -13.31 -28.88
N VAL A 131 9.12 -12.95 -29.88
CA VAL A 131 8.65 -12.27 -31.09
C VAL A 131 7.62 -13.11 -31.85
N GLN A 132 7.83 -14.43 -31.94
CA GLN A 132 6.92 -15.35 -32.64
C GLN A 132 5.54 -15.50 -31.97
N MET A 133 5.43 -15.08 -30.71
CA MET A 133 4.19 -15.12 -29.94
C MET A 133 3.48 -13.76 -29.91
N ALA A 134 4.09 -12.73 -30.48
CA ALA A 134 3.53 -11.39 -30.51
C ALA A 134 2.53 -11.27 -31.66
N VAL A 135 1.38 -10.68 -31.38
CA VAL A 135 0.35 -10.42 -32.39
C VAL A 135 0.38 -8.92 -32.72
N SER A 136 0.47 -8.59 -34.00
CA SER A 136 0.59 -7.18 -34.44
C SER A 136 -0.75 -6.45 -34.38
N GLU A 137 -1.82 -7.11 -34.82
CA GLU A 137 -3.15 -6.50 -34.97
C GLU A 137 -4.24 -7.49 -34.57
N VAL A 138 -5.37 -6.96 -34.11
CA VAL A 138 -6.57 -7.74 -33.75
C VAL A 138 -7.77 -7.14 -34.48
N ASN A 139 -8.68 -7.99 -34.96
CA ASN A 139 -9.87 -7.53 -35.68
C ASN A 139 -10.84 -6.74 -34.79
N SER A 140 -10.88 -7.05 -33.49
CA SER A 140 -11.76 -6.39 -32.52
C SER A 140 -10.92 -5.82 -31.39
N GLU A 141 -10.70 -4.52 -31.43
CA GLU A 141 -10.07 -3.79 -30.33
C GLU A 141 -11.04 -3.61 -29.16
N ASP A 142 -10.49 -3.41 -27.96
CA ASP A 142 -11.29 -3.16 -26.76
C ASP A 142 -11.80 -1.70 -26.77
N PRO A 143 -13.12 -1.45 -26.84
CA PRO A 143 -13.68 -0.10 -26.91
C PRO A 143 -13.31 0.80 -25.73
N ARG A 144 -12.93 0.20 -24.59
CA ARG A 144 -12.53 0.92 -23.38
C ARG A 144 -11.19 1.66 -23.52
N PHE A 145 -10.38 1.26 -24.50
CA PHE A 145 -9.04 1.80 -24.73
C PHE A 145 -8.91 2.55 -26.06
N LEU A 146 -10.02 2.85 -26.72
CA LEU A 146 -10.02 3.71 -27.91
C LEU A 146 -9.67 5.14 -27.52
N GLU A 147 -8.68 5.70 -28.20
CA GLU A 147 -8.30 7.10 -28.05
C GLU A 147 -9.42 8.00 -28.56
N LYS A 148 -9.55 9.17 -27.93
CA LYS A 148 -10.56 10.17 -28.28
C LYS A 148 -9.91 11.52 -28.36
N GLU A 149 -10.18 12.26 -29.43
CA GLU A 149 -9.73 13.64 -29.53
C GLU A 149 -10.42 14.53 -28.50
N ALA A 150 -9.89 15.74 -28.34
CA ALA A 150 -10.44 16.76 -27.47
C ALA A 150 -11.87 17.12 -27.91
N PRO A 151 -12.91 16.82 -27.11
CA PRO A 151 -14.26 17.27 -27.44
C PRO A 151 -14.33 18.81 -27.33
N PRO A 152 -15.19 19.47 -28.12
CA PRO A 152 -15.47 20.89 -27.95
C PRO A 152 -15.95 21.19 -26.52
N LEU A 153 -15.62 22.39 -26.02
CA LEU A 153 -15.99 22.77 -24.65
C LEU A 153 -17.50 22.69 -24.40
N SER A 154 -18.34 23.02 -25.39
CA SER A 154 -19.80 22.96 -25.26
C SER A 154 -20.33 21.55 -25.05
N GLU A 155 -19.67 20.54 -25.60
CA GLU A 155 -20.03 19.12 -25.43
C GLU A 155 -19.48 18.56 -24.11
N GLU A 156 -18.24 18.93 -23.76
CA GLU A 156 -17.61 18.50 -22.51
C GLU A 156 -18.29 19.10 -21.28
N PHE A 157 -18.66 20.37 -21.40
CA PHE A 157 -19.15 21.28 -20.36
C PHE A 157 -20.43 21.98 -20.82
N PRO A 158 -21.55 21.25 -20.98
CA PRO A 158 -22.81 21.85 -21.37
C PRO A 158 -23.35 22.77 -20.26
N ASP A 159 -24.13 23.76 -20.65
CA ASP A 159 -24.74 24.73 -19.74
C ASP A 159 -25.54 24.02 -18.64
N GLY A 160 -25.40 24.53 -17.41
CA GLY A 160 -26.01 23.93 -16.23
C GLY A 160 -25.23 22.75 -15.62
N SER A 161 -24.13 22.30 -16.24
CA SER A 161 -23.28 21.24 -15.68
C SER A 161 -22.66 21.63 -14.34
N LYS A 162 -22.58 20.66 -13.42
CA LYS A 162 -21.96 20.80 -12.10
C LYS A 162 -20.47 20.50 -12.19
N VAL A 163 -19.64 21.42 -11.70
CA VAL A 163 -18.17 21.32 -11.70
C VAL A 163 -17.62 21.86 -10.39
N PHE A 164 -16.35 21.61 -10.11
CA PHE A 164 -15.60 22.28 -9.05
C PHE A 164 -14.70 23.34 -9.65
N PHE A 165 -14.64 24.51 -9.02
CA PHE A 165 -13.76 25.57 -9.45
C PHE A 165 -12.37 25.39 -8.84
N LEU A 166 -11.32 25.57 -9.64
CA LEU A 166 -9.91 25.39 -9.24
C LEU A 166 -9.11 26.71 -9.25
N GLY A 167 -9.78 27.85 -9.33
CA GLY A 167 -9.15 29.16 -9.26
C GLY A 167 -8.78 29.58 -7.84
N GLU A 168 -7.87 30.55 -7.73
CA GLU A 168 -7.23 30.98 -6.48
C GLU A 168 -8.21 31.39 -5.36
N HIS A 169 -9.24 32.17 -5.69
CA HIS A 169 -10.12 32.75 -4.69
C HIS A 169 -11.30 31.87 -4.24
N ALA A 170 -11.50 30.70 -4.87
CA ALA A 170 -12.61 29.80 -4.56
C ALA A 170 -12.28 28.33 -4.90
N TYR A 171 -11.08 27.90 -4.56
CA TYR A 171 -10.58 26.56 -4.89
C TYR A 171 -11.39 25.45 -4.21
N GLY A 172 -11.85 24.49 -5.01
CA GLY A 172 -12.65 23.35 -4.57
C GLY A 172 -14.12 23.67 -4.28
N VAL A 173 -14.60 24.87 -4.60
CA VAL A 173 -16.01 25.26 -4.47
C VAL A 173 -16.84 24.62 -5.58
N ALA A 174 -18.02 24.12 -5.23
CA ALA A 174 -19.00 23.63 -6.20
C ALA A 174 -19.55 24.80 -7.04
N ALA A 175 -19.56 24.60 -8.35
CA ALA A 175 -19.89 25.60 -9.35
C ALA A 175 -20.83 25.02 -10.40
N GLN A 176 -21.56 25.90 -11.08
CA GLN A 176 -22.40 25.55 -12.21
C GLN A 176 -21.95 26.31 -13.45
N ILE A 177 -21.94 25.64 -14.59
CA ILE A 177 -21.58 26.26 -15.87
C ILE A 177 -22.74 27.16 -16.30
N SER A 178 -22.45 28.44 -16.51
CA SER A 178 -23.41 29.44 -16.95
C SER A 178 -23.49 29.55 -18.47
N ALA A 179 -22.34 29.50 -19.13
CA ALA A 179 -22.21 29.66 -20.56
C ALA A 179 -20.85 29.13 -21.00
N THR A 180 -20.83 28.52 -22.18
CA THR A 180 -19.61 28.00 -22.80
C THR A 180 -19.35 28.71 -24.13
N THR A 181 -18.15 29.28 -24.28
CA THR A 181 -17.63 29.83 -25.54
C THR A 181 -16.68 28.80 -26.19
N GLN A 182 -16.19 29.06 -27.40
CA GLN A 182 -15.23 28.17 -28.09
C GLN A 182 -13.99 27.84 -27.24
N ASP A 183 -13.39 28.84 -26.58
CA ASP A 183 -12.14 28.67 -25.83
C ASP A 183 -12.25 28.89 -24.31
N THR A 184 -13.38 29.44 -23.84
CA THR A 184 -13.53 29.84 -22.43
C THR A 184 -14.90 29.47 -21.86
N LEU A 185 -14.95 29.32 -20.55
CA LEU A 185 -16.14 28.99 -19.78
C LEU A 185 -16.54 30.18 -18.89
N SER A 186 -17.81 30.24 -18.54
CA SER A 186 -18.33 31.11 -17.48
C SER A 186 -19.02 30.25 -16.44
N VAL A 187 -18.73 30.49 -15.15
CA VAL A 187 -19.27 29.69 -14.04
C VAL A 187 -19.91 30.57 -12.97
N ILE A 188 -20.93 30.02 -12.33
CA ILE A 188 -21.59 30.58 -11.15
C ILE A 188 -21.10 29.81 -9.93
N LEU A 189 -20.47 30.54 -9.01
CA LEU A 189 -19.95 30.04 -7.74
C LEU A 189 -20.95 30.38 -6.64
N ALA A 190 -21.16 29.45 -5.70
CA ALA A 190 -21.84 29.71 -4.45
C ALA A 190 -20.91 29.28 -3.30
N PHE A 191 -20.44 30.24 -2.51
CA PHE A 191 -19.47 29.97 -1.44
C PHE A 191 -19.70 30.85 -0.22
N PHE A 192 -19.17 30.40 0.92
CA PHE A 192 -19.03 31.21 2.11
C PHE A 192 -17.61 31.79 2.17
N PRO A 193 -17.44 33.11 2.31
CA PRO A 193 -16.11 33.71 2.43
C PRO A 193 -15.27 33.17 3.60
N SER A 194 -15.92 32.73 4.68
CA SER A 194 -15.28 32.15 5.87
C SER A 194 -14.68 30.77 5.65
N GLU A 195 -15.00 30.08 4.53
CA GLU A 195 -14.59 28.69 4.33
C GLU A 195 -13.07 28.49 4.33
N LYS A 196 -12.31 29.49 3.88
CA LYS A 196 -10.85 29.40 3.91
C LYS A 196 -10.34 29.35 5.36
N ASP A 197 -10.83 30.25 6.20
CA ASP A 197 -10.45 30.32 7.62
C ASP A 197 -10.92 29.07 8.38
N GLU A 198 -12.11 28.54 8.04
CA GLU A 198 -12.62 27.26 8.57
C GLU A 198 -11.69 26.08 8.25
N ASN A 199 -11.21 25.99 7.00
CA ASN A 199 -10.31 24.93 6.58
C ASN A 199 -8.99 24.96 7.35
N ASP A 200 -8.47 26.17 7.61
CA ASP A 200 -7.25 26.37 8.40
C ASP A 200 -7.48 26.05 9.88
N ALA A 201 -8.66 26.34 10.44
CA ALA A 201 -9.01 26.00 11.82
C ALA A 201 -8.96 24.47 12.08
N PHE A 202 -9.45 23.64 11.15
CA PHE A 202 -9.33 22.18 11.26
C PHE A 202 -7.87 21.73 11.28
N LYS A 203 -7.03 22.31 10.41
CA LYS A 203 -5.62 21.97 10.35
C LYS A 203 -4.88 22.40 11.62
N GLN A 204 -5.23 23.56 12.16
CA GLN A 204 -4.70 24.06 13.43
C GLN A 204 -5.10 23.17 14.60
N ALA A 205 -6.36 22.73 14.69
CA ALA A 205 -6.81 21.81 15.74
C ALA A 205 -5.97 20.52 15.77
N VAL A 206 -5.63 19.97 14.61
CA VAL A 206 -4.76 18.78 14.51
C VAL A 206 -3.28 19.10 14.74
N THR A 207 -2.81 20.29 14.38
CA THR A 207 -1.39 20.67 14.54
C THR A 207 -1.07 21.06 15.98
N HIS A 208 -2.00 21.72 16.66
CA HIS A 208 -1.89 22.17 18.05
C HIS A 208 -2.15 21.05 19.06
N ARG A 209 -2.50 19.84 18.59
CA ARG A 209 -2.56 18.67 19.46
C ARG A 209 -1.25 18.55 20.23
N THR A 210 -1.32 18.40 21.55
CA THR A 210 -0.14 18.23 22.39
C THR A 210 0.69 17.10 21.81
N GLN A 211 1.88 17.41 21.28
CA GLN A 211 2.78 16.40 20.74
C GLN A 211 3.12 15.45 21.89
N LYS A 212 2.52 14.26 21.88
CA LYS A 212 2.75 13.28 22.93
C LYS A 212 4.21 12.88 22.88
N LYS A 213 4.89 13.03 24.02
CA LYS A 213 6.26 12.57 24.18
C LYS A 213 6.23 11.05 24.19
N TYR A 214 6.99 10.45 23.28
CA TYR A 214 7.24 9.02 23.26
C TYR A 214 8.66 8.79 23.77
N LEU A 215 8.81 7.77 24.62
CA LEU A 215 10.10 7.36 25.15
C LEU A 215 10.45 5.97 24.61
N SER A 216 11.73 5.76 24.32
CA SER A 216 12.23 4.48 23.81
C SER A 216 12.03 3.35 24.82
N SER A 217 11.86 2.13 24.32
CA SER A 217 11.61 0.95 25.16
C SER A 217 12.68 0.73 26.24
N PHE A 218 13.93 1.11 25.99
CA PHE A 218 15.01 0.97 26.99
C PHE A 218 14.84 1.96 28.13
N LYS A 219 14.56 3.22 27.81
CA LYS A 219 14.32 4.27 28.81
C LYS A 219 13.08 3.97 29.64
N VAL A 220 12.02 3.45 29.01
CA VAL A 220 10.80 3.02 29.73
C VAL A 220 11.08 1.84 30.65
N ALA A 221 11.88 0.87 30.22
CA ALA A 221 12.26 -0.27 31.05
C ALA A 221 13.08 0.16 32.28
N GLU A 222 14.02 1.09 32.10
CA GLU A 222 14.82 1.69 33.16
C GLU A 222 13.95 2.47 34.16
N MET A 223 13.08 3.38 33.67
CA MET A 223 12.17 4.17 34.50
C MET A 223 11.23 3.30 35.34
N LEU A 224 10.76 2.18 34.80
CA LEU A 224 9.85 1.27 35.49
C LEU A 224 10.59 0.21 36.30
N GLY A 225 11.93 0.15 36.27
CA GLY A 225 12.74 -0.88 36.94
C GLY A 225 12.32 -2.29 36.54
N ILE A 226 12.17 -2.55 35.23
CA ILE A 226 11.87 -3.88 34.66
C ILE A 226 12.84 -4.21 33.54
N SER A 227 13.03 -5.49 33.24
CA SER A 227 13.86 -5.86 32.08
C SER A 227 13.18 -5.45 30.77
N THR A 228 14.00 -5.18 29.75
CA THR A 228 13.52 -4.90 28.39
C THR A 228 12.72 -6.07 27.81
N ARG A 229 13.05 -7.31 28.22
CA ARG A 229 12.31 -8.52 27.88
C ARG A 229 10.92 -8.53 28.50
N ALA A 230 10.81 -8.20 29.79
CA ALA A 230 9.55 -8.12 30.49
C ALA A 230 8.65 -7.06 29.88
N LEU A 231 9.20 -5.86 29.62
CA LEU A 231 8.48 -4.80 28.92
C LEU A 231 8.00 -5.28 27.54
N SER A 232 8.85 -5.99 26.78
CA SER A 232 8.50 -6.48 25.45
C SER A 232 7.36 -7.51 25.49
N LYS A 233 7.38 -8.44 26.44
CA LYS A 233 6.33 -9.45 26.61
C LYS A 233 5.02 -8.83 27.10
N ILE A 234 5.05 -7.99 28.14
CA ILE A 234 3.82 -7.42 28.71
C ILE A 234 3.11 -6.45 27.76
N THR A 235 3.87 -5.70 26.96
CA THR A 235 3.28 -4.80 25.96
C THR A 235 2.80 -5.53 24.70
N SER A 236 3.14 -6.81 24.55
CA SER A 236 2.64 -7.69 23.49
C SER A 236 1.47 -8.57 23.99
N SER A 237 1.11 -9.62 23.25
CA SER A 237 0.18 -10.63 23.75
C SER A 237 0.91 -11.60 24.66
N PHE A 238 0.47 -11.70 25.92
CA PHE A 238 1.02 -12.61 26.92
C PHE A 238 -0.04 -13.65 27.28
N MET A 239 0.07 -14.84 26.69
CA MET A 239 -0.93 -15.90 26.84
C MET A 239 -0.59 -16.81 28.03
N VAL A 240 -1.55 -16.98 28.92
CA VAL A 240 -1.48 -17.88 30.08
C VAL A 240 -2.48 -19.02 29.90
N ILE A 241 -2.03 -20.25 30.17
CA ILE A 241 -2.85 -21.47 30.10
C ILE A 241 -3.40 -21.78 31.51
N SER A 242 -4.72 -21.84 31.66
CA SER A 242 -5.39 -22.32 32.87
C SER A 242 -5.42 -23.86 32.92
N GLY A 243 -5.69 -24.44 34.09
CA GLY A 243 -5.63 -25.90 34.33
C GLY A 243 -6.55 -26.71 33.41
N GLY A 244 -7.68 -26.12 32.99
CA GLY A 244 -8.61 -26.70 32.01
C GLY A 244 -8.21 -26.53 30.53
N GLY A 245 -6.99 -26.08 30.22
CA GLY A 245 -6.51 -25.85 28.85
C GLY A 245 -7.04 -24.57 28.18
N SER A 246 -7.82 -23.75 28.90
CA SER A 246 -8.28 -22.46 28.41
C SER A 246 -7.14 -21.44 28.39
N LYS A 247 -7.11 -20.59 27.35
CA LYS A 247 -6.04 -19.60 27.14
C LYS A 247 -6.56 -18.20 27.43
N SER A 248 -5.87 -17.47 28.31
CA SER A 248 -6.21 -16.09 28.67
C SER A 248 -5.04 -15.16 28.34
N ASN A 249 -5.32 -14.05 27.63
CA ASN A 249 -4.33 -13.01 27.39
C ASN A 249 -4.26 -12.08 28.61
N LEU A 250 -3.10 -12.02 29.25
CA LEU A 250 -2.79 -11.08 30.34
C LEU A 250 -1.83 -9.96 29.88
N GLY A 251 -1.53 -9.88 28.59
CA GLY A 251 -0.74 -8.81 28.00
C GLY A 251 -1.58 -7.56 27.71
N LEU A 252 -0.93 -6.41 27.68
CA LEU A 252 -1.54 -5.12 27.34
C LEU A 252 -1.79 -4.96 25.84
N SER A 253 -1.21 -5.83 25.00
CA SER A 253 -1.48 -5.86 23.56
C SER A 253 -1.29 -4.49 22.86
N LEU A 254 -0.32 -3.69 23.32
CA LEU A 254 0.01 -2.38 22.78
C LEU A 254 0.84 -2.48 21.49
N LYS A 255 1.56 -3.59 21.27
CA LYS A 255 2.40 -3.80 20.09
C LYS A 255 2.26 -5.22 19.52
N PHE A 256 2.34 -5.33 18.19
CA PHE A 256 2.29 -6.61 17.48
C PHE A 256 3.36 -6.67 16.38
N GLU A 257 4.58 -7.06 16.76
CA GLU A 257 5.73 -7.12 15.84
C GLU A 257 5.46 -8.05 14.63
N ALA A 258 4.98 -9.27 14.88
CA ALA A 258 4.73 -10.26 13.82
C ALA A 258 3.63 -9.86 12.83
N LYS A 259 2.67 -9.03 13.28
CA LYS A 259 1.56 -8.55 12.45
C LYS A 259 1.80 -7.13 11.92
N ALA A 260 2.93 -6.50 12.27
CA ALA A 260 3.21 -5.10 12.04
C ALA A 260 2.05 -4.17 12.44
N LEU A 261 1.50 -4.35 13.65
CA LEU A 261 0.46 -3.47 14.21
C LEU A 261 0.94 -2.73 15.46
N LYS A 262 0.39 -1.54 15.68
CA LYS A 262 0.59 -0.66 16.85
C LYS A 262 -0.77 -0.22 17.40
N VAL A 263 -0.80 0.25 18.64
CA VAL A 263 -2.00 0.87 19.23
C VAL A 263 -1.79 2.37 19.28
N ILE A 264 -2.65 3.15 18.60
CA ILE A 264 -2.55 4.61 18.52
C ILE A 264 -2.60 5.20 19.93
N GLU A 265 -1.91 6.32 20.17
CA GLU A 265 -1.79 6.98 21.47
C GLU A 265 -0.99 6.21 22.55
N TYR A 266 -0.67 4.94 22.35
CA TYR A 266 0.05 4.11 23.33
C TYR A 266 1.44 3.69 22.84
N SER A 267 1.55 3.22 21.60
CA SER A 267 2.81 2.73 21.05
C SER A 267 3.08 3.24 19.65
N ARG A 268 4.36 3.43 19.35
CA ARG A 268 4.86 3.60 18.00
C ARG A 268 6.17 2.85 17.84
N LYS A 269 6.58 2.61 16.62
CA LYS A 269 7.93 2.13 16.32
C LYS A 269 8.67 3.29 15.69
N ASP A 270 9.93 3.50 16.06
CA ASP A 270 10.85 4.39 15.36
C ASP A 270 12.10 3.59 14.95
N GLY A 271 12.24 3.38 13.64
CA GLY A 271 13.22 2.49 13.04
C GLY A 271 13.26 1.10 13.71
N ARG A 272 14.28 0.90 14.55
CA ARG A 272 14.55 -0.37 15.23
C ARG A 272 13.79 -0.54 16.55
N TYR A 273 13.41 0.55 17.21
CA TYR A 273 12.97 0.51 18.60
C TYR A 273 11.49 0.82 18.74
N TRP A 274 10.85 0.16 19.71
CA TRP A 274 9.50 0.51 20.12
C TRP A 274 9.57 1.69 21.08
N GLU A 275 8.65 2.62 20.91
CA GLU A 275 8.49 3.77 21.79
C GLU A 275 7.07 3.76 22.36
N PHE A 276 6.95 4.20 23.60
CA PHE A 276 5.70 4.22 24.34
C PHE A 276 5.39 5.65 24.79
N SER A 277 4.11 6.00 24.72
CA SER A 277 3.63 7.28 25.22
C SER A 277 3.59 7.31 26.75
N GLU A 278 3.46 8.49 27.33
CA GLU A 278 3.24 8.67 28.76
C GLU A 278 2.02 7.89 29.29
N LYS A 279 0.90 7.89 28.53
CA LYS A 279 -0.31 7.09 28.85
C LYS A 279 0.01 5.59 28.95
N ALA A 280 0.85 5.07 28.06
CA ALA A 280 1.27 3.67 28.12
C ALA A 280 2.19 3.37 29.31
N ILE A 281 3.11 4.29 29.63
CA ILE A 281 4.03 4.15 30.77
C ILE A 281 3.24 4.12 32.08
N GLU A 282 2.27 5.03 32.25
CA GLU A 282 1.40 5.06 33.43
C GLU A 282 0.60 3.77 33.57
N LEU A 283 0.03 3.25 32.47
CA LEU A 283 -0.70 1.99 32.47
C LEU A 283 0.18 0.80 32.89
N ILE A 284 1.43 0.73 32.38
CA ILE A 284 2.37 -0.32 32.76
C ILE A 284 2.78 -0.18 34.23
N HIS A 285 3.00 1.05 34.71
CA HIS A 285 3.32 1.32 36.11
C HIS A 285 2.20 0.84 37.05
N GLN A 286 0.95 1.19 36.75
CA GLN A 286 -0.22 0.74 37.52
C GLN A 286 -0.37 -0.78 37.49
N TYR A 287 -0.12 -1.43 36.34
CA TYR A 287 -0.15 -2.88 36.23
C TYR A 287 0.94 -3.53 37.10
N LYS A 288 2.18 -3.02 37.04
CA LYS A 288 3.28 -3.52 37.86
C LYS A 288 2.99 -3.38 39.35
N ALA A 289 2.39 -2.27 39.77
CA ALA A 289 2.05 -2.02 41.16
C ALA A 289 0.92 -2.94 41.67
N THR A 290 -0.06 -3.24 40.82
CA THR A 290 -1.24 -4.05 41.22
C THR A 290 -0.94 -5.55 41.20
N TYR A 291 -0.17 -6.03 40.21
CA TYR A 291 0.10 -7.45 39.98
C TYR A 291 1.59 -7.74 39.75
N PRO A 292 2.47 -7.49 40.74
CA PRO A 292 3.92 -7.66 40.59
C PRO A 292 4.33 -9.11 40.26
N GLU A 293 3.55 -10.10 40.71
CA GLU A 293 3.78 -11.52 40.43
C GLU A 293 3.79 -11.84 38.93
N VAL A 294 2.95 -11.17 38.13
CA VAL A 294 2.94 -11.33 36.68
C VAL A 294 4.29 -10.93 36.09
N PHE A 295 4.85 -9.81 36.55
CA PHE A 295 6.12 -9.27 36.05
C PHE A 295 7.33 -10.14 36.43
N ARG A 296 7.31 -10.80 37.59
CA ARG A 296 8.40 -11.71 38.02
C ARG A 296 8.61 -12.88 37.06
N VAL A 297 7.54 -13.34 36.41
CA VAL A 297 7.61 -14.50 35.51
C VAL A 297 8.03 -14.12 34.09
N LEU A 298 7.86 -12.86 33.70
CA LEU A 298 8.22 -12.40 32.35
C LEU A 298 9.72 -12.48 32.05
N ASP A 299 10.54 -12.32 33.09
CA ASP A 299 12.01 -12.39 33.00
C ASP A 299 12.52 -13.81 32.77
N ARG A 300 11.75 -14.84 33.16
CA ARG A 300 12.15 -16.24 33.01
C ARG A 300 12.33 -16.59 31.53
N SER A 301 13.43 -17.31 31.24
CA SER A 301 13.64 -17.97 29.96
C SER A 301 12.80 -19.25 29.90
N GLY A 302 11.79 -19.26 29.04
CA GLY A 302 10.86 -20.37 28.91
C GLY A 302 9.76 -20.08 27.89
N ASP A 303 8.97 -21.12 27.61
CA ASP A 303 7.98 -21.25 26.55
C ASP A 303 7.08 -20.02 26.31
N ALA A 304 6.55 -19.92 25.09
CA ALA A 304 5.67 -18.81 24.68
C ALA A 304 4.34 -18.76 25.46
N MET A 305 3.96 -19.84 26.16
CA MET A 305 2.75 -19.93 26.98
C MET A 305 3.08 -20.46 28.37
N VAL A 306 2.73 -19.68 29.39
CA VAL A 306 3.02 -20.01 30.80
C VAL A 306 1.76 -20.56 31.46
N LYS A 307 1.88 -21.53 32.39
CA LYS A 307 0.71 -22.03 33.14
C LYS A 307 0.30 -21.03 34.22
N ALA A 308 -0.99 -20.96 34.54
CA ALA A 308 -1.51 -20.09 35.60
C ALA A 308 -0.83 -20.35 36.96
N SER A 309 -0.55 -21.62 37.28
CA SER A 309 0.19 -22.05 38.48
C SER A 309 1.61 -21.48 38.55
N ASP A 310 2.26 -21.29 37.40
CA ASP A 310 3.64 -20.80 37.34
C ASP A 310 3.70 -19.29 37.50
N VAL A 311 2.63 -18.58 37.14
CA VAL A 311 2.44 -17.13 37.31
C VAL A 311 2.05 -16.79 38.75
N PHE A 312 1.16 -17.58 39.35
CA PHE A 312 0.63 -17.37 40.70
C PHE A 312 0.95 -18.57 41.62
N PRO A 313 2.23 -18.83 41.94
CA PRO A 313 2.63 -20.02 42.71
C PRO A 313 2.12 -20.02 44.15
N ASN A 314 1.86 -18.84 44.72
CA ASN A 314 1.44 -18.67 46.12
C ASN A 314 -0.09 -18.51 46.27
N ALA A 315 -0.85 -18.58 45.18
CA ALA A 315 -2.30 -18.41 45.22
C ALA A 315 -2.99 -19.76 45.48
N GLN A 316 -3.97 -19.78 46.40
CA GLN A 316 -4.83 -20.95 46.61
C GLN A 316 -5.62 -21.32 45.35
N ASP A 317 -6.04 -20.31 44.57
CA ASP A 317 -6.69 -20.48 43.26
C ASP A 317 -6.03 -19.57 42.22
N ALA A 318 -5.09 -20.15 41.47
CA ALA A 318 -4.40 -19.47 40.39
C ALA A 318 -5.34 -19.07 39.24
N GLU A 319 -6.47 -19.77 39.04
CA GLU A 319 -7.42 -19.45 37.97
C GLU A 319 -8.30 -18.25 38.33
N ALA A 320 -8.72 -18.14 39.59
CA ALA A 320 -9.43 -16.96 40.09
C ALA A 320 -8.57 -15.70 39.91
N LYS A 321 -7.25 -15.78 40.22
CA LYS A 321 -6.31 -14.67 40.01
C LYS A 321 -6.16 -14.27 38.54
N VAL A 322 -6.06 -15.23 37.62
CA VAL A 322 -6.04 -14.94 36.18
C VAL A 322 -7.32 -14.21 35.73
N LYS A 323 -8.50 -14.60 36.24
CA LYS A 323 -9.78 -13.92 35.96
C LYS A 323 -9.84 -12.52 36.56
N GLU A 324 -9.28 -12.33 37.76
CA GLU A 324 -9.18 -11.03 38.43
C GLU A 324 -8.33 -10.05 37.59
N VAL A 325 -7.12 -10.46 37.19
CA VAL A 325 -6.24 -9.65 36.32
C VAL A 325 -6.93 -9.32 35.00
N LYS A 326 -7.61 -10.29 34.38
CA LYS A 326 -8.37 -10.05 33.14
C LYS A 326 -9.49 -9.03 33.34
N THR A 327 -10.17 -9.07 34.49
CA THR A 327 -11.24 -8.11 34.84
C THR A 327 -10.67 -6.71 35.06
N TRP A 328 -9.52 -6.60 35.71
CA TRP A 328 -8.79 -5.34 35.86
C TRP A 328 -8.30 -4.78 34.52
N LEU A 329 -7.76 -5.62 33.63
CA LEU A 329 -7.37 -5.20 32.28
C LEU A 329 -8.57 -4.67 31.47
N ASN A 330 -9.73 -5.31 31.62
CA ASN A 330 -10.97 -4.82 31.00
C ASN A 330 -11.43 -3.49 31.60
N SER A 331 -11.32 -3.29 32.92
CA SER A 331 -11.71 -2.02 33.56
C SER A 331 -10.79 -0.86 33.18
N LYS A 332 -9.54 -1.15 32.79
CA LYS A 332 -8.59 -0.19 32.22
C LYS A 332 -8.77 0.06 30.71
N GLY A 333 -9.76 -0.55 30.07
CA GLY A 333 -10.07 -0.34 28.65
C GLY A 333 -9.11 -1.03 27.67
N VAL A 334 -8.30 -2.00 28.12
CA VAL A 334 -7.31 -2.69 27.27
C VAL A 334 -7.98 -3.43 26.10
N LYS A 335 -9.24 -3.86 26.29
CA LYS A 335 -10.04 -4.52 25.25
C LYS A 335 -10.48 -3.55 24.13
N ASP A 336 -10.58 -2.26 24.44
CA ASP A 336 -11.07 -1.23 23.52
C ASP A 336 -9.93 -0.65 22.66
N PHE A 337 -8.70 -1.12 22.87
CA PHE A 337 -7.56 -0.74 22.04
C PHE A 337 -7.71 -1.32 20.63
N GLU A 338 -7.82 -0.42 19.65
CA GLU A 338 -7.82 -0.78 18.25
C GLU A 338 -6.38 -0.88 17.72
N PRO A 339 -5.90 -2.07 17.31
CA PRO A 339 -4.60 -2.21 16.70
C PRO A 339 -4.66 -1.77 15.24
N VAL A 340 -3.82 -0.80 14.88
CA VAL A 340 -3.71 -0.28 13.52
C VAL A 340 -2.38 -0.67 12.89
N SER A 341 -2.35 -0.67 11.56
CA SER A 341 -1.10 -0.93 10.82
C SER A 341 0.01 0.02 11.26
N LEU A 342 1.19 -0.53 11.49
CA LEU A 342 2.39 0.22 11.83
C LEU A 342 2.71 1.29 10.77
N PHE A 343 2.39 1.00 9.52
CA PHE A 343 2.68 1.81 8.36
C PHE A 343 1.67 2.93 8.11
N CYS A 344 0.56 2.96 8.86
CA CYS A 344 -0.47 3.97 8.72
C CYS A 344 -0.30 5.05 9.79
N ASP A 345 -0.45 6.31 9.38
CA ASP A 345 -0.56 7.45 10.30
C ASP A 345 -2.04 7.72 10.53
N GLN A 346 -2.45 7.86 11.78
CA GLN A 346 -3.86 8.01 12.16
C GLN A 346 -4.00 8.89 13.41
N LEU A 347 -5.12 9.63 13.50
CA LEU A 347 -5.49 10.44 14.66
C LEU A 347 -6.17 9.58 15.74
N GLY A 348 -5.89 9.89 17.00
CA GLY A 348 -6.56 9.27 18.14
C GLY A 348 -8.02 9.72 18.29
N LYS A 349 -8.81 8.91 19.00
CA LYS A 349 -10.26 9.12 19.21
C LYS A 349 -10.61 10.47 19.87
N GLU A 350 -9.78 10.96 20.79
CA GLU A 350 -9.97 12.27 21.44
C GLU A 350 -9.96 13.41 20.40
N THR A 351 -8.94 13.45 19.54
CA THR A 351 -8.80 14.46 18.48
C THR A 351 -9.90 14.33 17.42
N VAL A 352 -10.33 13.11 17.08
CA VAL A 352 -11.44 12.92 16.13
C VAL A 352 -12.74 13.50 16.68
N LYS A 353 -13.03 13.33 17.98
CA LYS A 353 -14.19 13.96 18.62
C LYS A 353 -14.12 15.49 18.62
N GLU A 354 -12.93 16.06 18.83
CA GLU A 354 -12.73 17.52 18.74
C GLU A 354 -12.99 18.03 17.31
N ILE A 355 -12.55 17.28 16.29
CA ILE A 355 -12.83 17.59 14.89
C ILE A 355 -14.32 17.55 14.60
N GLU A 356 -15.04 16.52 15.09
CA GLU A 356 -16.49 16.43 14.93
C GLU A 356 -17.23 17.59 15.60
N ALA A 357 -16.86 17.91 16.84
CA ALA A 357 -17.45 19.03 17.56
C ALA A 357 -17.19 20.37 16.85
N LEU A 358 -16.00 20.56 16.30
CA LEU A 358 -15.66 21.73 15.49
C LEU A 358 -16.53 21.77 14.22
N ALA A 359 -16.67 20.66 13.50
CA ALA A 359 -17.52 20.57 12.32
C ALA A 359 -18.98 20.88 12.62
N ASP A 360 -19.51 20.40 13.76
CA ASP A 360 -20.87 20.66 14.20
C ASP A 360 -21.08 22.14 14.55
N SER A 361 -20.13 22.74 15.26
CA SER A 361 -20.18 24.18 15.60
C SER A 361 -20.17 25.06 14.35
N LEU A 362 -19.32 24.76 13.37
CA LEU A 362 -19.24 25.50 12.12
C LEU A 362 -20.50 25.32 11.28
N THR A 363 -21.03 24.10 11.21
CA THR A 363 -22.26 23.81 10.47
C THR A 363 -23.46 24.52 11.10
N ALA A 364 -23.57 24.55 12.44
CA ALA A 364 -24.63 25.25 13.15
C ALA A 364 -24.57 26.78 12.96
N ASN A 365 -23.37 27.34 12.81
CA ASN A 365 -23.16 28.77 12.59
C ASN A 365 -23.41 29.21 11.13
N LYS A 366 -23.48 28.28 10.18
CA LYS A 366 -23.73 28.59 8.76
C LYS A 366 -25.19 28.96 8.53
N LYS A 367 -25.43 30.24 8.29
CA LYS A 367 -26.76 30.77 7.91
C LYS A 367 -26.91 30.85 6.39
N PRO A 368 -28.11 30.61 5.83
CA PRO A 368 -28.37 30.74 4.39
C PRO A 368 -28.06 32.13 3.81
N GLU A 369 -28.13 33.17 4.63
CA GLU A 369 -27.84 34.56 4.25
C GLU A 369 -26.34 34.82 4.01
N GLY A 370 -25.46 33.94 4.51
CA GLY A 370 -24.01 34.06 4.33
C GLY A 370 -23.50 33.60 2.96
N PHE A 371 -24.35 32.99 2.13
CA PHE A 371 -23.97 32.53 0.80
C PHE A 371 -23.74 33.70 -0.15
N LYS A 372 -22.52 33.84 -0.66
CA LYS A 372 -22.22 34.76 -1.75
C LYS A 372 -22.25 34.02 -3.08
N LYS A 373 -22.97 34.61 -4.05
CA LYS A 373 -22.95 34.16 -5.44
C LYS A 373 -22.02 35.04 -6.25
N ALA A 374 -21.10 34.44 -7.00
CA ALA A 374 -20.19 35.15 -7.88
C ALA A 374 -20.22 34.52 -9.28
N ILE A 375 -20.18 35.35 -10.31
CA ILE A 375 -20.07 34.89 -11.70
C ILE A 375 -18.66 35.19 -12.17
N VAL A 376 -17.93 34.16 -12.59
CA VAL A 376 -16.58 34.29 -13.14
C VAL A 376 -16.64 33.94 -14.61
N LYS A 377 -16.24 34.87 -15.48
CA LYS A 377 -16.28 34.74 -16.94
C LYS A 377 -14.87 34.58 -17.51
N GLY A 378 -14.77 33.98 -18.70
CA GLY A 378 -13.52 33.92 -19.46
C GLY A 378 -12.48 32.96 -18.87
N ILE A 379 -12.92 31.94 -18.13
CA ILE A 379 -11.99 30.98 -17.49
C ILE A 379 -11.64 29.84 -18.43
N PRO A 380 -10.40 29.34 -18.39
CA PRO A 380 -10.00 28.24 -19.25
C PRO A 380 -10.48 26.89 -18.70
N ARG A 381 -10.48 25.85 -19.52
CA ARG A 381 -10.90 24.49 -19.14
C ARG A 381 -10.16 23.91 -17.94
N GLN A 382 -8.92 24.32 -17.73
CA GLN A 382 -8.10 23.88 -16.60
C GLN A 382 -8.52 24.55 -15.29
N ALA A 383 -9.30 25.64 -15.31
CA ALA A 383 -9.81 26.25 -14.07
C ALA A 383 -11.04 25.53 -13.50
N VAL A 384 -11.56 24.51 -14.18
CA VAL A 384 -12.72 23.72 -13.73
C VAL A 384 -12.41 22.23 -13.65
N LEU A 385 -13.09 21.52 -12.76
CA LEU A 385 -12.98 20.08 -12.60
C LEU A 385 -14.38 19.45 -12.65
N LYS A 386 -14.64 18.65 -13.67
CA LYS A 386 -15.83 17.80 -13.71
C LYS A 386 -15.65 16.63 -12.73
N PRO A 387 -16.68 16.24 -11.97
CA PRO A 387 -16.63 15.07 -11.07
C PRO A 387 -16.09 13.80 -11.74
N SER A 388 -16.56 13.49 -12.95
CA SER A 388 -16.13 12.33 -13.73
C SER A 388 -14.65 12.37 -14.15
N HIS A 389 -13.99 13.53 -14.08
CA HIS A 389 -12.58 13.68 -14.42
C HIS A 389 -11.66 13.40 -13.22
N ALA A 390 -12.19 13.22 -12.01
CA ALA A 390 -11.42 13.03 -10.78
C ALA A 390 -10.41 11.88 -10.89
N VAL A 391 -10.84 10.73 -11.45
CA VAL A 391 -10.01 9.53 -11.64
C VAL A 391 -8.74 9.83 -12.42
N TYR A 392 -8.78 10.73 -13.41
CA TYR A 392 -7.61 11.03 -14.24
C TYR A 392 -6.82 12.21 -13.71
N ARG A 393 -7.52 13.19 -13.14
CA ARG A 393 -6.97 14.51 -12.87
C ARG A 393 -6.45 14.68 -11.45
N LEU A 394 -7.06 14.02 -10.47
CA LEU A 394 -6.66 14.12 -9.05
C LEU A 394 -5.64 13.04 -8.65
N GLN A 395 -4.91 12.51 -9.63
CA GLN A 395 -3.84 11.56 -9.38
C GLN A 395 -2.66 12.25 -8.68
N ASN A 396 -1.96 11.49 -7.83
CA ASN A 396 -0.74 11.93 -7.14
C ASN A 396 -0.90 13.15 -6.21
N GLN A 397 -2.12 13.48 -5.79
CA GLN A 397 -2.33 14.50 -4.78
C GLN A 397 -1.74 14.07 -3.43
N HIS A 398 -1.06 15.01 -2.78
CA HIS A 398 -0.50 14.82 -1.44
C HIS A 398 -1.56 15.12 -0.39
N PHE A 399 -1.62 14.27 0.62
CA PHE A 399 -2.48 14.42 1.79
C PHE A 399 -1.66 14.26 3.06
N ALA A 400 -2.11 14.93 4.12
CA ALA A 400 -1.61 14.79 5.47
C ALA A 400 -2.78 14.72 6.45
N LEU A 401 -2.52 14.23 7.66
CA LEU A 401 -3.52 14.23 8.72
C LEU A 401 -3.96 15.67 9.05
N GLY A 402 -5.26 15.84 9.27
CA GLY A 402 -5.89 17.13 9.50
C GLY A 402 -6.09 17.96 8.24
N ASP A 403 -5.72 17.47 7.06
CA ASP A 403 -6.07 18.15 5.82
C ASP A 403 -7.58 18.12 5.60
N ARG A 404 -8.09 19.26 5.17
CA ARG A 404 -9.46 19.42 4.73
C ARG A 404 -9.63 18.91 3.31
N VAL A 405 -10.67 18.11 3.08
CA VAL A 405 -10.95 17.53 1.76
C VAL A 405 -12.42 17.70 1.39
N THR A 406 -12.70 17.72 0.09
CA THR A 406 -14.06 17.60 -0.46
C THR A 406 -14.17 16.38 -1.36
N MET A 407 -15.29 15.67 -1.29
CA MET A 407 -15.62 14.58 -2.20
C MET A 407 -15.91 15.14 -3.60
N VAL A 408 -15.18 14.65 -4.59
CA VAL A 408 -15.31 15.05 -6.01
C VAL A 408 -15.90 13.93 -6.86
N GLN A 409 -15.70 12.67 -6.48
CA GLN A 409 -16.29 11.54 -7.18
C GLN A 409 -17.83 11.64 -7.16
N ASP A 410 -18.45 11.48 -8.32
CA ASP A 410 -19.91 11.52 -8.51
C ASP A 410 -20.61 10.17 -8.30
N SER A 411 -19.82 9.13 -8.04
CA SER A 411 -20.26 7.75 -7.81
C SER A 411 -19.71 7.23 -6.48
N GLY A 412 -20.43 6.31 -5.85
CA GLY A 412 -20.04 5.69 -4.59
C GLY A 412 -20.99 6.03 -3.44
N GLY A 413 -20.53 5.75 -2.21
CA GLY A 413 -21.37 5.90 -1.01
C GLY A 413 -21.35 7.29 -0.37
N VAL A 414 -20.34 8.12 -0.67
CA VAL A 414 -20.21 9.48 -0.12
C VAL A 414 -20.86 10.46 -1.09
N PRO A 415 -21.76 11.35 -0.65
CA PRO A 415 -22.39 12.31 -1.55
C PRO A 415 -21.39 13.35 -2.11
N LEU A 416 -21.67 13.84 -3.31
CA LEU A 416 -20.84 14.84 -3.99
C LEU A 416 -20.72 16.13 -3.17
N SER A 417 -19.54 16.75 -3.18
CA SER A 417 -19.23 18.00 -2.49
C SER A 417 -19.33 17.94 -0.97
N PHE A 418 -19.47 16.74 -0.38
CA PHE A 418 -19.31 16.57 1.07
C PHE A 418 -17.90 16.95 1.48
N LYS A 419 -17.78 17.71 2.57
CA LYS A 419 -16.50 18.12 3.13
C LYS A 419 -16.19 17.29 4.37
N GLY A 420 -14.89 17.04 4.57
CA GLY A 420 -14.41 16.22 5.67
C GLY A 420 -12.94 16.49 5.98
N VAL A 421 -12.44 15.82 7.01
CA VAL A 421 -11.06 15.92 7.48
C VAL A 421 -10.39 14.57 7.39
N VAL A 422 -9.16 14.54 6.88
CA VAL A 422 -8.34 13.33 6.82
C VAL A 422 -7.87 12.97 8.23
N ILE A 423 -8.35 11.83 8.74
CA ILE A 423 -7.99 11.33 10.08
C ILE A 423 -7.05 10.12 10.02
N GLY A 424 -6.88 9.50 8.85
CA GLY A 424 -5.98 8.36 8.68
C GLY A 424 -5.47 8.24 7.25
N MET A 425 -4.24 7.75 7.10
CA MET A 425 -3.62 7.49 5.80
C MET A 425 -3.17 6.04 5.69
N ASN A 426 -3.62 5.36 4.65
CA ASN A 426 -3.22 4.02 4.27
C ASN A 426 -2.41 4.05 2.96
N ALA A 427 -2.04 2.88 2.43
CA ALA A 427 -1.18 2.80 1.24
C ALA A 427 -1.82 3.33 -0.06
N LYS A 428 -3.13 3.17 -0.19
CA LYS A 428 -3.89 3.50 -1.41
C LYS A 428 -5.16 4.30 -1.12
N SER A 429 -5.45 4.53 0.15
CA SER A 429 -6.69 5.14 0.61
C SER A 429 -6.42 5.98 1.85
N MET A 430 -7.40 6.80 2.20
CA MET A 430 -7.40 7.60 3.42
C MET A 430 -8.73 7.43 4.14
N ASP A 431 -8.68 7.53 5.46
CA ASP A 431 -9.85 7.56 6.32
C ASP A 431 -10.24 9.02 6.54
N VAL A 432 -11.49 9.36 6.21
CA VAL A 432 -12.04 10.70 6.30
C VAL A 432 -13.24 10.69 7.23
N VAL A 433 -13.30 11.69 8.11
CA VAL A 433 -14.51 12.01 8.89
C VAL A 433 -15.19 13.19 8.21
N TRP A 434 -16.44 12.98 7.80
CA TRP A 434 -17.25 13.98 7.12
C TRP A 434 -17.97 14.88 8.12
N ASP A 435 -18.25 16.11 7.72
CA ASP A 435 -18.94 17.08 8.57
C ASP A 435 -20.37 16.66 8.91
N ALA A 436 -21.02 15.99 7.96
CA ALA A 436 -22.42 15.60 8.07
C ALA A 436 -22.56 14.08 7.99
N PRO A 437 -23.51 13.50 8.76
CA PRO A 437 -23.79 12.07 8.68
C PRO A 437 -24.46 11.70 7.35
N PHE A 438 -24.18 10.51 6.85
CA PHE A 438 -24.74 9.97 5.60
C PHE A 438 -24.92 8.45 5.69
N MET A 439 -25.85 7.90 4.92
CA MET A 439 -26.33 6.51 5.07
C MET A 439 -25.23 5.43 4.98
N SER A 440 -24.22 5.64 4.14
CA SER A 440 -23.11 4.71 3.96
C SER A 440 -21.93 4.97 4.90
N GLY A 441 -22.04 5.95 5.79
CA GLY A 441 -21.02 6.26 6.77
C GLY A 441 -20.89 5.19 7.85
N THR A 442 -19.68 5.04 8.35
CA THR A 442 -19.28 4.06 9.37
C THR A 442 -18.68 4.79 10.57
N THR A 443 -18.38 4.07 11.65
CA THR A 443 -17.67 4.62 12.82
C THR A 443 -16.14 4.52 12.70
N LEU A 444 -15.63 3.96 11.58
CA LEU A 444 -14.21 3.69 11.34
C LEU A 444 -13.53 2.93 12.51
N GLY A 445 -14.23 1.97 13.12
CA GLY A 445 -13.73 1.25 14.30
C GLY A 445 -14.04 1.95 15.62
N ASP A 446 -15.21 2.60 15.74
CA ASP A 446 -15.61 3.39 16.91
C ASP A 446 -14.68 4.59 17.21
N ARG A 447 -14.04 5.13 16.16
CA ARG A 447 -13.20 6.33 16.22
C ARG A 447 -14.02 7.61 16.02
N CYS A 448 -15.07 7.52 15.21
CA CYS A 448 -15.99 8.62 14.92
C CYS A 448 -17.44 8.22 15.20
N SER A 449 -18.33 9.21 15.27
CA SER A 449 -19.77 8.98 15.41
C SER A 449 -20.34 8.17 14.24
N GLN A 450 -21.47 7.48 14.49
CA GLN A 450 -22.12 6.67 13.48
C GLN A 450 -22.49 7.50 12.25
N TYR A 451 -22.37 6.92 11.07
CA TYR A 451 -22.68 7.56 9.80
C TYR A 451 -21.76 8.71 9.37
N ARG A 452 -20.62 8.95 10.04
CA ARG A 452 -19.69 10.05 9.67
C ARG A 452 -18.38 9.66 9.02
N GLY A 453 -17.89 8.44 9.22
CA GLY A 453 -16.57 8.04 8.72
C GLY A 453 -16.60 7.18 7.47
N SER A 454 -15.65 7.35 6.56
CA SER A 454 -15.43 6.41 5.45
C SER A 454 -13.98 6.36 5.00
N THR A 455 -13.58 5.20 4.48
CA THR A 455 -12.30 5.04 3.77
C THR A 455 -12.51 5.29 2.28
N VAL A 456 -11.74 6.21 1.70
CA VAL A 456 -11.85 6.64 0.29
C VAL A 456 -10.50 6.63 -0.41
N GLU A 457 -10.49 6.49 -1.73
CA GLU A 457 -9.26 6.53 -2.53
C GLU A 457 -8.74 7.97 -2.70
N PHE A 458 -7.42 8.14 -2.84
CA PHE A 458 -6.81 9.47 -2.90
C PHE A 458 -7.36 10.36 -4.04
N TRP A 459 -7.65 9.78 -5.20
CA TRP A 459 -8.15 10.54 -6.35
C TRP A 459 -9.63 10.92 -6.23
N SER A 460 -10.39 10.34 -5.30
CA SER A 460 -11.83 10.61 -5.14
C SER A 460 -12.11 11.98 -4.52
N CYS A 461 -11.11 12.55 -3.85
CA CYS A 461 -11.24 13.79 -3.07
C CYS A 461 -10.25 14.85 -3.53
N LEU A 462 -10.60 16.11 -3.29
CA LEU A 462 -9.74 17.27 -3.51
C LEU A 462 -9.29 17.84 -2.16
N ASN A 463 -7.97 17.96 -1.96
CA ASN A 463 -7.35 18.59 -0.80
C ASN A 463 -7.52 20.11 -0.87
N LEU A 464 -8.27 20.66 0.07
CA LEU A 464 -8.59 22.08 0.21
C LEU A 464 -7.57 22.84 1.07
N THR A 465 -6.90 22.17 2.01
CA THR A 465 -5.88 22.78 2.88
C THR A 465 -4.56 22.99 2.14
N ASN A 466 -4.18 22.06 1.26
CA ASN A 466 -2.99 22.16 0.42
C ASN A 466 -3.38 22.11 -1.06
N PRO A 467 -3.76 23.25 -1.68
CA PRO A 467 -4.16 23.34 -3.07
C PRO A 467 -3.02 22.95 -4.02
N GLN A 468 -3.18 21.83 -4.73
CA GLN A 468 -2.18 21.28 -5.66
C GLN A 468 -2.60 21.31 -7.13
N PHE A 469 -3.88 21.61 -7.40
CA PHE A 469 -4.42 21.74 -8.75
C PHE A 469 -4.88 23.17 -9.03
N LEU A 470 -4.29 24.14 -8.34
CA LEU A 470 -4.59 25.55 -8.55
C LEU A 470 -4.33 25.91 -10.01
N ALA A 471 -5.33 26.49 -10.67
CA ALA A 471 -5.23 26.91 -12.06
C ALA A 471 -5.51 28.41 -12.16
N SER A 472 -4.72 29.09 -13.01
CA SER A 472 -4.96 30.51 -13.31
C SER A 472 -6.29 30.67 -14.03
N THR A 473 -7.02 31.72 -13.66
CA THR A 473 -8.24 32.16 -14.36
C THR A 473 -7.92 32.89 -15.66
N ASN A 474 -6.66 33.30 -15.89
CA ASN A 474 -6.20 33.90 -17.13
C ASN A 474 -5.83 32.80 -18.14
N PRO A 475 -6.51 32.71 -19.30
CA PRO A 475 -6.22 31.70 -20.32
C PRO A 475 -4.78 31.72 -20.87
N LYS A 476 -4.10 32.87 -20.79
CA LYS A 476 -2.73 33.04 -21.30
C LYS A 476 -1.63 32.79 -20.26
N ALA A 477 -2.00 32.54 -19.01
CA ALA A 477 -1.02 32.30 -17.96
C ALA A 477 -0.37 30.92 -18.10
N PRO A 478 0.94 30.78 -17.82
CA PRO A 478 1.61 29.49 -17.85
C PRO A 478 0.96 28.51 -16.85
N HIS A 479 0.84 27.26 -17.27
CA HIS A 479 0.20 26.22 -16.48
C HIS A 479 0.98 25.97 -15.18
N THR A 480 0.30 26.09 -14.04
CA THR A 480 0.85 25.80 -12.71
C THR A 480 1.02 24.29 -12.49
N GLN A 481 2.02 23.96 -11.67
CA GLN A 481 2.59 22.63 -11.49
C GLN A 481 1.61 21.63 -10.89
N LYS A 482 1.25 20.59 -11.66
CA LYS A 482 0.60 19.39 -11.14
C LYS A 482 1.63 18.50 -10.43
N PRO A 483 1.25 17.78 -9.36
CA PRO A 483 2.11 16.75 -8.78
C PRO A 483 2.40 15.64 -9.80
N GLN A 484 3.62 15.61 -10.35
CA GLN A 484 4.03 14.54 -11.27
C GLN A 484 4.54 13.30 -10.54
N ALA A 485 5.13 13.50 -9.36
CA ALA A 485 5.66 12.41 -8.55
C ALA A 485 4.52 11.61 -7.90
N PRO A 486 4.52 10.26 -7.98
CA PRO A 486 3.51 9.45 -7.31
C PRO A 486 3.45 9.76 -5.81
N PHE A 487 2.24 10.05 -5.32
CA PHE A 487 2.06 10.24 -3.89
C PHE A 487 2.33 8.93 -3.16
N LYS A 488 3.39 8.92 -2.37
CA LYS A 488 3.77 7.81 -1.51
C LYS A 488 3.59 8.29 -0.08
N PRO A 489 2.40 8.13 0.52
CA PRO A 489 2.20 8.52 1.91
C PRO A 489 3.27 7.86 2.78
N ARG A 490 3.79 8.59 3.77
CA ARG A 490 4.90 8.10 4.60
C ARG A 490 4.48 6.82 5.33
N PHE A 491 5.03 5.69 4.90
CA PHE A 491 4.80 4.38 5.47
C PHE A 491 5.62 4.16 6.73
N GLY A 492 5.19 4.75 7.85
CA GLY A 492 5.89 4.66 9.12
C GLY A 492 7.38 5.06 9.05
N PRO A 493 8.17 4.78 10.09
CA PRO A 493 9.59 5.05 10.05
C PRO A 493 10.27 4.05 9.12
N HIS A 494 10.74 4.55 7.99
CA HIS A 494 11.90 3.94 7.35
C HIS A 494 13.12 4.28 8.21
N PRO A 495 14.04 3.35 8.48
CA PRO A 495 15.32 3.73 9.06
C PRO A 495 15.92 4.81 8.15
N SER A 496 16.27 5.96 8.75
CA SER A 496 16.91 7.10 8.08
C SER A 496 18.23 6.72 7.39
N VAL A 497 18.80 5.57 7.78
CA VAL A 497 19.99 4.97 7.20
C VAL A 497 19.59 3.66 6.54
N ARG A 498 19.60 3.60 5.21
CA ARG A 498 19.69 2.33 4.50
C ARG A 498 21.06 1.74 4.84
N PRO A 499 21.18 0.51 5.38
CA PRO A 499 22.48 -0.11 5.56
C PRO A 499 23.19 -0.16 4.19
N GLY A 500 24.46 0.26 4.15
CA GLY A 500 25.26 0.20 2.93
C GLY A 500 25.35 -1.24 2.39
N PRO A 501 25.69 -1.41 1.10
CA PRO A 501 25.79 -2.74 0.49
C PRO A 501 26.74 -3.63 1.31
N GLY A 502 26.23 -4.77 1.84
CA GLY A 502 27.01 -5.76 2.60
C GLY A 502 26.70 -5.88 4.10
N MET A 503 25.88 -4.99 4.68
CA MET A 503 25.45 -5.08 6.08
C MET A 503 24.11 -5.84 6.20
N GLN A 504 24.03 -6.81 7.12
CA GLN A 504 22.81 -7.58 7.41
C GLN A 504 21.65 -6.64 7.82
N PRO A 505 20.45 -6.75 7.24
CA PRO A 505 19.29 -6.00 7.71
C PRO A 505 18.91 -6.48 9.12
N VAL A 506 18.89 -5.56 10.06
CA VAL A 506 18.58 -5.88 11.46
C VAL A 506 17.06 -5.90 11.66
N ALA A 507 16.57 -7.02 12.22
CA ALA A 507 15.19 -7.30 12.66
C ALA A 507 14.14 -7.52 11.55
N GLY A 508 14.00 -8.79 11.13
CA GLY A 508 12.72 -9.36 10.65
C GLY A 508 12.15 -8.83 9.34
N PHE A 509 12.68 -7.73 8.80
CA PHE A 509 12.40 -7.26 7.45
C PHE A 509 13.14 -8.18 6.47
N ARG A 510 12.50 -9.30 6.14
CA ARG A 510 12.79 -9.98 4.89
C ARG A 510 12.04 -9.16 3.83
N PRO A 511 12.72 -8.48 2.90
CA PRO A 511 12.06 -8.16 1.64
C PRO A 511 11.44 -9.47 1.14
N ALA A 512 10.21 -9.43 0.64
CA ALA A 512 9.65 -10.59 -0.05
C ALA A 512 10.74 -11.12 -1.00
N ALA A 513 11.09 -12.40 -0.91
CA ALA A 513 12.23 -12.96 -1.62
C ALA A 513 12.07 -12.73 -3.13
N THR A 514 12.67 -11.63 -3.62
CA THR A 514 13.04 -11.47 -5.01
C THR A 514 14.20 -12.41 -5.24
N THR A 515 13.92 -13.47 -5.98
CA THR A 515 14.92 -14.34 -6.61
C THR A 515 15.99 -13.48 -7.31
N GLN A 516 17.26 -13.88 -7.23
CA GLN A 516 18.48 -13.18 -7.71
C GLN A 516 19.08 -12.28 -6.61
N SER A 517 20.31 -12.44 -6.13
CA SER A 517 21.55 -12.98 -6.74
C SER A 517 22.65 -13.27 -5.64
N PRO A 518 23.90 -13.67 -5.99
CA PRO A 518 24.71 -14.66 -5.25
C PRO A 518 26.03 -14.11 -4.65
N HIS A 519 26.71 -14.89 -3.81
CA HIS A 519 28.16 -15.13 -3.95
C HIS A 519 28.63 -16.41 -3.23
N ASN A 520 29.48 -17.17 -3.93
CA ASN A 520 30.30 -18.30 -3.47
C ASN A 520 31.11 -17.91 -2.22
N GLY A 521 31.45 -18.78 -1.26
CA GLY A 521 31.33 -20.23 -1.14
C GLY A 521 32.38 -20.67 -0.11
N PHE A 522 32.04 -21.60 0.78
CA PHE A 522 32.87 -22.67 1.37
C PHE A 522 32.01 -23.36 2.43
N GLY A 523 31.92 -24.69 2.32
CA GLY A 523 30.77 -25.47 2.77
C GLY A 523 30.56 -25.54 4.28
N HIS A 524 29.30 -25.76 4.66
CA HIS A 524 28.91 -26.59 5.78
C HIS A 524 27.62 -27.32 5.40
N ASN A 525 27.75 -28.64 5.19
CA ASN A 525 26.64 -29.58 5.07
C ASN A 525 25.85 -29.59 6.39
N GLY A 526 24.68 -28.97 6.40
CA GLY A 526 23.68 -29.12 7.46
C GLY A 526 22.46 -29.86 6.91
N HIS A 527 22.53 -31.19 6.88
CA HIS A 527 21.44 -32.07 6.49
C HIS A 527 20.22 -31.82 7.40
N VAL A 528 19.08 -31.43 6.83
CA VAL A 528 17.82 -31.38 7.58
C VAL A 528 17.36 -32.82 7.76
N GLN A 529 17.47 -33.35 8.98
CA GLN A 529 16.86 -34.62 9.34
C GLN A 529 15.33 -34.45 9.36
N ILE A 530 14.68 -35.11 8.41
CA ILE A 530 13.26 -35.45 8.49
C ILE A 530 13.14 -36.48 9.61
N MET A 531 12.50 -36.11 10.72
CA MET A 531 12.07 -37.08 11.74
C MET A 531 11.00 -37.99 11.13
N ALA A 532 11.45 -39.13 10.60
CA ALA A 532 10.62 -40.30 10.38
C ALA A 532 10.65 -41.17 11.65
N ASN A 533 9.48 -41.29 12.27
CA ASN A 533 8.96 -42.38 13.10
C ASN A 533 9.99 -43.35 13.75
N PRO A 534 10.11 -43.39 15.10
CA PRO A 534 11.01 -44.31 15.79
C PRO A 534 10.37 -45.70 15.93
N ASN A 535 10.45 -46.52 14.89
CA ASN A 535 10.29 -47.97 15.02
C ASN A 535 10.81 -48.71 13.78
N ARG A 536 12.13 -49.00 13.73
CA ARG A 536 12.69 -50.23 13.11
C ARG A 536 14.21 -50.29 13.27
N GLY A 537 14.70 -51.51 13.50
CA GLY A 537 16.04 -51.81 14.03
C GLY A 537 17.19 -51.94 13.02
N ARG A 538 18.39 -51.75 13.58
CA ARG A 538 19.57 -52.64 13.63
C ARG A 538 20.18 -53.22 12.34
N GLY A 539 21.48 -52.90 12.17
CA GLY A 539 22.53 -53.65 11.42
C GLY A 539 23.19 -52.78 10.35
N GLY A 540 24.52 -52.62 10.19
CA GLY A 540 25.75 -53.15 10.79
C GLY A 540 26.93 -52.82 9.84
N ALA A 541 28.19 -52.89 10.34
CA ALA A 541 29.51 -52.85 9.66
C ALA A 541 30.18 -51.46 9.39
N LEU A 542 31.26 -51.09 10.11
CA LEU A 542 32.73 -51.23 9.85
C LEU A 542 33.25 -50.18 8.82
N ARG A 543 34.34 -49.41 8.95
CA ARG A 543 35.64 -49.52 9.66
C ARG A 543 36.44 -48.18 9.59
N SER A 544 37.33 -47.92 10.58
CA SER A 544 38.61 -47.14 10.60
C SER A 544 38.65 -45.65 10.17
N GLY A 545 39.30 -44.65 10.80
CA GLY A 545 40.27 -44.48 11.90
C GLY A 545 40.63 -42.95 12.00
N PRO A 546 41.33 -42.44 13.04
CA PRO A 546 41.25 -41.03 13.48
C PRO A 546 42.41 -40.09 13.04
N PRO A 547 42.24 -38.73 13.08
CA PRO A 547 43.32 -37.76 12.90
C PRO A 547 43.87 -37.22 14.24
N PRO A 548 45.10 -36.66 14.28
CA PRO A 548 45.71 -36.15 15.50
C PRO A 548 45.44 -34.66 15.77
N ALA A 549 45.62 -34.31 17.03
CA ALA A 549 45.42 -33.01 17.67
C ALA A 549 46.72 -32.20 17.78
N HIS A 550 46.64 -30.86 17.89
CA HIS A 550 47.57 -29.96 18.61
C HIS A 550 46.85 -28.60 18.84
N THR A 551 46.35 -28.29 20.05
CA THR A 551 46.98 -27.62 21.22
C THR A 551 47.03 -26.08 21.18
N PHE A 552 46.59 -25.51 22.31
CA PHE A 552 46.29 -24.11 22.66
C PHE A 552 47.49 -23.36 23.29
N THR A 553 47.22 -22.07 23.61
CA THR A 553 47.75 -21.19 24.69
C THR A 553 48.80 -20.15 24.23
N ALA A 554 48.88 -18.92 24.74
CA ALA A 554 48.10 -18.03 25.64
C ALA A 554 48.77 -16.62 25.56
N ALA A 555 48.02 -15.51 25.49
CA ALA A 555 47.74 -14.53 26.56
C ALA A 555 48.75 -13.37 26.79
N SER A 556 48.18 -12.25 27.27
CA SER A 556 48.75 -11.05 27.93
C SER A 556 49.29 -9.90 27.05
N THR A 557 49.25 -8.60 27.37
CA THR A 557 48.47 -7.66 28.22
C THR A 557 48.98 -6.22 27.85
N SER A 558 48.20 -5.17 28.17
CA SER A 558 48.57 -3.73 28.41
C SER A 558 49.07 -2.87 27.24
N THR A 559 48.36 -1.81 26.81
CA THR A 559 48.31 -0.42 27.35
C THR A 559 49.67 0.19 27.69
N ASP A 560 50.13 1.17 26.91
CA ASP A 560 50.16 2.57 27.37
C ASP A 560 50.61 3.54 26.28
N SER A 561 50.03 4.73 26.39
CA SER A 561 50.30 5.95 25.65
C SER A 561 51.63 6.60 26.05
N ASN A 562 52.34 7.19 25.08
CA ASN A 562 53.18 8.34 25.37
C ASN A 562 53.24 9.32 24.17
N SER A 563 52.82 10.55 24.44
CA SER A 563 53.11 11.75 23.64
C SER A 563 54.49 12.27 24.05
N VAL A 564 55.21 12.97 23.16
CA VAL A 564 55.94 14.22 23.46
C VAL A 564 56.59 14.80 22.18
N ASN A 565 56.25 16.07 21.96
CA ASN A 565 56.99 17.21 21.37
C ASN A 565 57.55 17.27 19.95
N GLY A 566 57.33 18.46 19.38
CA GLY A 566 58.21 19.16 18.43
C GLY A 566 57.42 19.81 17.29
N SER A 567 56.90 21.03 17.45
CA SER A 567 57.46 22.29 16.86
C SER A 567 57.46 22.31 15.32
N VAL A 568 57.10 23.34 14.56
CA VAL A 568 56.79 24.77 14.72
C VAL A 568 56.49 25.25 13.28
N LYS A 569 55.47 26.13 13.09
CA LYS A 569 55.26 27.18 12.04
C LYS A 569 55.48 26.81 10.54
N THR A 570 54.75 27.26 9.52
CA THR A 570 54.22 28.60 9.15
C THR A 570 53.20 28.46 8.00
N ASN A 571 52.34 29.47 7.90
CA ASN A 571 51.39 29.83 6.84
C ASN A 571 51.86 29.68 5.37
N GLY A 572 50.90 29.46 4.47
CA GLY A 572 50.76 30.31 3.28
C GLY A 572 50.32 29.66 1.95
N VAL A 573 49.04 29.85 1.60
CA VAL A 573 48.51 30.29 0.28
C VAL A 573 48.74 29.42 -1.00
N VAL A 574 47.63 28.84 -1.50
CA VAL A 574 46.99 28.86 -2.87
C VAL A 574 47.92 29.15 -4.09
N PRO A 575 47.94 28.44 -5.25
CA PRO A 575 46.78 28.19 -6.16
C PRO A 575 46.77 26.90 -7.04
N GLN A 576 45.64 26.66 -7.73
CA GLN A 576 45.42 25.75 -8.89
C GLN A 576 46.42 25.99 -10.06
N PRO A 577 46.70 25.07 -11.05
CA PRO A 577 45.68 24.50 -11.98
C PRO A 577 45.99 23.15 -12.72
N HIS A 578 44.99 22.70 -13.50
CA HIS A 578 44.94 21.83 -14.71
C HIS A 578 46.00 20.74 -15.07
N GLY A 579 45.49 19.58 -15.51
CA GLY A 579 46.18 18.72 -16.50
C GLY A 579 45.82 17.22 -16.51
N SER A 580 44.89 16.83 -17.39
CA SER A 580 44.74 15.54 -18.13
C SER A 580 45.38 14.23 -17.63
N HIS A 581 44.57 13.17 -17.48
CA HIS A 581 44.70 11.88 -18.21
C HIS A 581 43.57 10.89 -17.86
N ALA A 582 42.97 10.28 -18.89
CA ALA A 582 42.12 9.08 -18.80
C ALA A 582 43.02 7.81 -18.66
N PRO A 583 42.53 6.63 -18.20
CA PRO A 583 41.44 5.89 -18.83
C PRO A 583 40.39 5.21 -17.90
N ILE A 584 39.24 4.94 -18.53
CA ILE A 584 38.06 4.09 -18.20
C ILE A 584 38.56 2.62 -17.92
N PRO A 585 37.80 1.64 -17.33
CA PRO A 585 36.33 1.63 -17.23
C PRO A 585 35.58 0.79 -16.15
N ARG A 586 34.23 0.84 -16.27
CA ARG A 586 33.16 -0.10 -15.81
C ARG A 586 32.71 0.06 -14.35
N GLY A 587 31.43 0.21 -14.00
CA GLY A 587 30.15 -0.24 -14.59
C GLY A 587 29.38 -0.98 -13.47
N ARG A 588 28.52 -0.29 -12.69
CA ARG A 588 27.04 -0.18 -12.78
C ARG A 588 26.24 -1.49 -12.66
N GLY A 589 25.37 -1.53 -11.64
CA GLY A 589 24.08 -2.27 -11.61
C GLY A 589 24.11 -3.52 -10.72
N VAL A 590 23.44 -3.58 -9.57
CA VAL A 590 21.98 -3.58 -9.32
C VAL A 590 21.25 -4.73 -10.02
N PHE A 591 20.83 -5.65 -9.15
CA PHE A 591 19.90 -6.75 -9.34
C PHE A 591 18.48 -6.26 -9.72
N ARG A 592 17.67 -7.15 -10.31
CA ARG A 592 16.22 -7.21 -10.06
C ARG A 592 15.69 -8.64 -10.21
N GLY A 593 14.99 -9.10 -9.18
CA GLY A 593 14.21 -10.33 -9.21
C GLY A 593 12.80 -10.20 -9.76
N ASN A 594 12.05 -11.29 -9.56
CA ASN A 594 10.60 -11.37 -9.31
C ASN A 594 10.27 -12.86 -9.07
N GLY A 595 9.39 -13.27 -8.17
CA GLY A 595 8.10 -12.70 -7.81
C GLY A 595 7.02 -13.72 -8.20
N PHE A 596 6.31 -14.29 -7.21
CA PHE A 596 5.24 -15.29 -7.37
C PHE A 596 3.87 -14.69 -6.97
N GLN A 597 2.83 -15.26 -7.58
CA GLN A 597 1.40 -14.88 -7.59
C GLN A 597 0.62 -15.12 -6.28
N GLY A 598 -0.53 -14.44 -6.16
CA GLY A 598 -1.57 -14.64 -5.15
C GLY A 598 -2.81 -15.42 -5.65
N ARG A 599 -3.84 -15.53 -4.79
CA ARG A 599 -5.14 -16.15 -5.10
C ARG A 599 -6.31 -15.64 -4.23
N GLY A 600 -7.45 -15.31 -4.90
CA GLY A 600 -8.88 -15.43 -4.49
C GLY A 600 -9.51 -14.34 -3.59
N GLY A 601 -10.72 -13.78 -3.77
CA GLY A 601 -11.81 -13.93 -4.76
C GLY A 601 -13.12 -14.49 -4.18
N PHE A 602 -14.17 -13.66 -3.99
CA PHE A 602 -15.59 -14.05 -3.77
C PHE A 602 -16.58 -13.06 -4.43
N GLN A 603 -17.69 -13.61 -4.95
CA GLN A 603 -18.67 -13.09 -5.93
C GLN A 603 -19.86 -12.27 -5.36
N ALA A 604 -20.47 -11.44 -6.21
CA ALA A 604 -21.87 -10.97 -6.11
C ALA A 604 -22.56 -10.98 -7.51
N PRO A 605 -23.91 -11.09 -7.62
CA PRO A 605 -24.61 -11.47 -8.85
C PRO A 605 -25.24 -10.31 -9.65
N LEU A 606 -25.54 -10.61 -10.93
CA LEU A 606 -26.04 -9.77 -12.04
C LEU A 606 -27.51 -9.28 -11.88
N PRO A 607 -27.91 -8.15 -12.52
CA PRO A 607 -29.32 -7.77 -12.68
C PRO A 607 -29.88 -7.99 -14.10
N GLY A 608 -31.14 -8.45 -14.17
CA GLY A 608 -31.97 -8.56 -15.36
C GLY A 608 -32.77 -7.29 -15.69
N ARG A 609 -33.27 -7.24 -16.92
CA ARG A 609 -33.86 -6.10 -17.65
C ARG A 609 -35.40 -6.20 -17.71
N ASN A 610 -36.05 -5.06 -18.01
CA ASN A 610 -37.50 -4.76 -18.20
C ASN A 610 -38.22 -4.33 -16.91
N GLY A 611 -39.03 -3.28 -16.84
CA GLY A 611 -39.67 -2.42 -17.83
C GLY A 611 -41.08 -2.06 -17.29
N SER A 612 -41.51 -0.82 -17.50
CA SER A 612 -42.86 -0.24 -17.26
C SER A 612 -43.23 0.34 -15.87
N VAL A 613 -43.72 1.58 -15.95
CA VAL A 613 -44.43 2.41 -14.94
C VAL A 613 -45.88 2.52 -15.46
N PRO A 614 -46.94 2.47 -14.61
CA PRO A 614 -47.57 3.73 -14.18
C PRO A 614 -48.25 3.72 -12.79
N HIS A 615 -47.94 4.74 -11.96
CA HIS A 615 -48.85 5.72 -11.31
C HIS A 615 -50.03 5.25 -10.39
N PRO A 616 -50.60 6.13 -9.52
CA PRO A 616 -50.65 5.89 -8.07
C PRO A 616 -52.06 5.98 -7.43
N HIS A 617 -52.10 5.90 -6.08
CA HIS A 617 -53.13 6.36 -5.12
C HIS A 617 -53.89 5.25 -4.32
N PRO A 618 -54.56 5.56 -3.19
CA PRO A 618 -54.02 5.39 -1.83
C PRO A 618 -55.07 4.75 -0.88
N ARG A 619 -54.91 4.91 0.44
CA ARG A 619 -55.79 4.47 1.55
C ARG A 619 -55.52 3.02 1.95
N GLY A 620 -55.47 2.65 3.23
CA GLY A 620 -55.65 3.39 4.46
C GLY A 620 -55.76 2.39 5.62
N ARG A 621 -55.44 2.87 6.82
CA ARG A 621 -56.13 2.61 8.10
C ARG A 621 -56.12 1.19 8.71
N GLY A 622 -55.56 1.13 9.93
CA GLY A 622 -55.93 0.20 11.01
C GLY A 622 -55.11 -1.08 11.04
N GLY A 623 -54.53 -1.55 12.14
CA GLY A 623 -54.74 -1.26 13.57
C GLY A 623 -54.91 -2.58 14.31
N PHE A 624 -54.14 -2.77 15.41
CA PHE A 624 -54.34 -3.75 16.50
C PHE A 624 -54.20 -5.25 16.16
N VAL A 625 -53.76 -6.18 17.02
CA VAL A 625 -53.02 -6.20 18.30
C VAL A 625 -52.51 -7.65 18.49
N ALA A 626 -51.57 -7.78 19.43
CA ALA A 626 -50.90 -8.95 19.98
C ALA A 626 -51.67 -10.27 20.18
N GLY A 627 -50.87 -11.34 20.15
CA GLY A 627 -50.91 -12.39 21.19
C GLY A 627 -51.39 -13.76 20.72
N VAL A 628 -50.54 -14.78 20.87
CA VAL A 628 -50.75 -15.92 21.79
C VAL A 628 -49.76 -17.06 21.43
N ASP A 629 -49.01 -17.46 22.45
CA ASP A 629 -48.18 -18.66 22.55
C ASP A 629 -48.88 -19.97 22.22
N ARG A 630 -48.12 -20.98 21.77
CA ARG A 630 -48.16 -22.36 22.32
C ARG A 630 -47.09 -23.28 21.72
N GLY A 631 -46.27 -23.86 22.61
CA GLY A 631 -45.66 -25.22 22.63
C GLY A 631 -45.11 -25.82 21.33
N GLY A 632 -43.86 -26.30 21.22
CA GLY A 632 -43.07 -27.03 22.20
C GLY A 632 -43.36 -28.53 22.11
N PHE A 633 -42.51 -29.33 21.44
CA PHE A 633 -42.21 -30.72 21.80
C PHE A 633 -40.93 -31.24 21.12
N ARG A 634 -40.10 -31.90 21.94
CA ARG A 634 -38.86 -32.61 21.60
C ARG A 634 -39.16 -33.97 20.96
N GLY A 635 -38.26 -34.43 20.08
CA GLY A 635 -38.19 -35.82 19.62
C GLY A 635 -36.77 -36.20 19.22
N THR A 636 -36.10 -36.93 20.11
CA THR A 636 -34.78 -37.57 19.97
C THR A 636 -34.86 -38.85 19.13
N GLY A 637 -33.85 -39.13 18.28
CA GLY A 637 -33.49 -40.51 17.94
C GLY A 637 -32.84 -40.74 16.57
N PRO A 638 -31.98 -41.77 16.41
CA PRO A 638 -30.78 -41.71 15.55
C PRO A 638 -30.69 -42.79 14.46
N ARG A 639 -29.56 -42.76 13.72
CA ARG A 639 -28.93 -43.81 12.88
C ARG A 639 -29.34 -43.88 11.40
N GLY A 640 -28.33 -44.13 10.56
CA GLY A 640 -28.51 -44.86 9.31
C GLY A 640 -27.54 -44.49 8.19
N ARG A 641 -26.36 -45.11 8.17
CA ARG A 641 -25.48 -45.19 6.98
C ARG A 641 -26.20 -45.92 5.84
N GLY A 642 -26.07 -45.42 4.62
CA GLY A 642 -26.40 -46.15 3.39
C GLY A 642 -25.67 -45.56 2.19
N ARG A 643 -24.66 -46.27 1.69
CA ARG A 643 -24.02 -46.06 0.38
C ARG A 643 -24.96 -46.54 -0.74
N GLY A 644 -24.90 -45.93 -1.91
CA GLY A 644 -25.43 -46.58 -3.13
C GLY A 644 -25.57 -45.70 -4.37
N HIS A 645 -24.55 -45.76 -5.23
CA HIS A 645 -24.58 -45.76 -6.70
C HIS A 645 -25.31 -44.69 -7.54
N PHE A 646 -24.48 -43.99 -8.33
CA PHE A 646 -24.50 -43.84 -9.79
C PHE A 646 -25.82 -44.06 -10.55
N ALA A 647 -26.28 -43.00 -11.23
CA ALA A 647 -26.92 -43.07 -12.54
C ALA A 647 -26.65 -41.77 -13.32
N THR A 648 -26.21 -41.92 -14.57
CA THR A 648 -26.17 -40.89 -15.62
C THR A 648 -27.57 -40.61 -16.18
N PRO A 649 -27.78 -39.44 -16.80
CA PRO A 649 -28.38 -39.41 -18.14
C PRO A 649 -27.58 -38.46 -19.06
N ALA A 650 -27.19 -38.89 -20.27
CA ALA A 650 -27.99 -38.92 -21.50
C ALA A 650 -28.43 -37.52 -21.96
N THR A 651 -27.61 -36.98 -22.87
CA THR A 651 -27.95 -36.24 -24.10
C THR A 651 -29.34 -35.63 -24.23
N SER A 652 -29.35 -34.29 -24.35
CA SER A 652 -30.03 -33.52 -25.40
C SER A 652 -29.22 -32.26 -25.64
#